data_AF-A0A1S2R2B3-F1
#
_entry.id   AF-A0A1S2R2B3-F1
#
_cell.length_a   1.000
_cell.length_b   1.000
_cell.length_c   1.000
_cell.angle_alpha   90.00
_cell.angle_beta   90.00
_cell.angle_gamma   90.00
#
_symmetry.space_group_name_H-M   'P 1'
#
loop_
_entity.id
_entity.type
_entity.pdbx_description
1 polymer ?
#
loop_
_entity_poly.entity_id
_entity_poly.type
_entity_poly.pdbx_seq_one_letter_code
_entity_poly.pdbx_strand_id
1 'polypeptide(L)'
;MTSTLGTQFIPIAKQSISISSNTITSLTSSSQDRLQYHKAVLESVGITSLSSLGILNLSGNLIPQAGLTRPDPNLAASQVFFQSAYKLTNTATAPVLQPAGGQATILKAIPIPSKTITAASVSSLATQINVDTAYWVATEINLQDNTTIVLKQPQHYLILIAEKITVGQNVTFTWERPSKFSPAKQTKPPTPSQAPTSTSLVGITGTNGIHGVKGGRAPDGTSAPELEVWVLDMTGRPAFDLRGQDGTTGGAGQDGGNGGQGGKGKPAELDWAGFCKAGAGAGGNGGAGGNAGLGGDGGNGGTGGKLSLYAPQNVINQYLQGFYITVDGGRGGAGGLPGERGSGGAGGPVGDSLKANFGAVCGPGSRTAGSRGPDGASSAQGSSGYEGGKLPDPISMRSIDPDDFRRILLEPVIFEATPVYAFAGETITLKGKRYTKTDVVLIDGSPVPTNVYSDTSMQFFAPFIRGGQHTIQVKQSDGTLSNKASLYIKPKVDSAKQDNKENEHMRVVPGRKVTLIGSGFSENAIVRINDQDMPDVTLLSPTQLEFTLIRPSTVEQNPSGEHATARVILSDGTPSNTLNIVLDTFSMVVLGDSVSWGQGLFEHEKHYSLVGNSVKARNGNIGFYNQVLAHSGATIGVDDYTNTPAVDGEVPVSYPTILQQCDLFVGDPTQVDLIILDGGINDVNLRVVLNPFNQDDLSKLNKTQFLDNSKILFSKVATTFPNAKVIVTGYYPPVSEQSDLSAVEVLLVALGIVTQGVPGGVTAGFLTEHHLKIIHERSLKLATESKLFLQQAVDETNATLTGGNRFFFADPNIGVEHSALTKDPYLFGINLDMSPQDFIAAERLISCTKAGCKGIDFEICKRASMGHPNKKGAIAYADAIYPFL
;
A
#
# COMPACT_ATOMS: atom_id res chain seq x y z
N MET A 1 -18.42 32.06 -54.92
CA MET A 1 -17.48 31.15 -55.60
C MET A 1 -16.83 30.29 -54.53
N THR A 2 -17.05 28.98 -54.67
CA THR A 2 -16.75 27.91 -53.71
C THR A 2 -15.27 27.49 -53.77
N SER A 3 -14.59 27.47 -52.63
CA SER A 3 -13.38 26.65 -52.44
C SER A 3 -13.37 26.09 -51.02
N THR A 4 -14.18 25.07 -50.78
CA THR A 4 -13.97 24.11 -49.71
C THR A 4 -12.63 23.41 -49.98
N LEU A 5 -11.63 23.64 -49.11
CA LEU A 5 -10.41 22.84 -49.04
C LEU A 5 -10.81 21.43 -48.59
N GLY A 6 -11.28 20.64 -49.55
CA GLY A 6 -11.47 19.22 -49.38
C GLY A 6 -10.13 18.58 -49.12
N THR A 7 -10.04 17.79 -48.05
CA THR A 7 -8.99 16.79 -47.89
C THR A 7 -8.97 15.91 -49.14
N GLN A 8 -8.08 16.22 -50.09
CA GLN A 8 -7.82 15.36 -51.22
C GLN A 8 -7.21 14.09 -50.66
N PHE A 9 -8.01 13.04 -50.58
CA PHE A 9 -7.49 11.70 -50.34
C PHE A 9 -6.51 11.38 -51.47
N ILE A 10 -5.22 11.36 -51.14
CA ILE A 10 -4.15 11.09 -52.10
C ILE A 10 -4.24 9.60 -52.48
N PRO A 11 -4.28 9.25 -53.77
CA PRO A 11 -4.21 7.86 -54.21
C PRO A 11 -2.97 7.18 -53.60
N ILE A 12 -3.19 6.08 -52.89
CA ILE A 12 -2.09 5.32 -52.27
C ILE A 12 -1.60 4.31 -53.31
N ALA A 13 -0.32 4.39 -53.66
CA ALA A 13 0.33 3.40 -54.50
C ALA A 13 0.34 2.05 -53.76
N LYS A 14 -0.24 1.01 -54.38
CA LYS A 14 -0.22 -0.35 -53.83
C LYS A 14 1.08 -1.03 -54.21
N GLN A 15 1.87 -1.47 -53.23
CA GLN A 15 3.09 -2.24 -53.49
C GLN A 15 2.72 -3.70 -53.76
N SER A 16 3.26 -4.27 -54.84
CA SER A 16 3.32 -5.72 -55.02
C SER A 16 4.36 -6.28 -54.05
N ILE A 17 3.93 -7.10 -53.08
CA ILE A 17 4.85 -7.69 -52.12
C ILE A 17 5.15 -9.12 -52.54
N SER A 18 6.42 -9.40 -52.82
CA SER A 18 6.98 -10.75 -52.86
C SER A 18 7.54 -11.07 -51.48
N ILE A 19 6.87 -11.96 -50.75
CA ILE A 19 7.32 -12.42 -49.44
C ILE A 19 8.40 -13.49 -49.65
N SER A 20 9.54 -13.38 -48.96
CA SER A 20 10.60 -14.38 -49.05
C SER A 20 10.13 -15.72 -48.44
N SER A 21 10.61 -16.86 -48.96
CA SER A 21 10.29 -18.19 -48.44
C SER A 21 10.61 -18.37 -46.94
N ASN A 22 11.55 -17.57 -46.41
CA ASN A 22 11.97 -17.60 -45.00
C ASN A 22 10.91 -17.07 -44.02
N THR A 23 9.86 -16.42 -44.53
CA THR A 23 8.75 -15.86 -43.74
C THR A 23 7.57 -16.83 -43.62
N ILE A 24 7.67 -18.01 -44.25
CA ILE A 24 6.68 -19.07 -44.18
C ILE A 24 7.11 -20.06 -43.10
N THR A 25 6.36 -20.13 -42.01
CA THR A 25 6.60 -21.08 -40.93
C THR A 25 5.59 -22.23 -40.99
N SER A 26 6.07 -23.46 -40.72
CA SER A 26 5.21 -24.62 -40.50
C SER A 26 4.30 -24.42 -39.28
N LEU A 27 3.23 -25.22 -39.17
CA LEU A 27 2.30 -25.15 -38.05
C LEU A 27 3.06 -25.28 -36.72
N THR A 28 3.14 -24.19 -35.96
CA THR A 28 3.70 -24.17 -34.61
C THR A 28 2.60 -24.54 -33.60
N SER A 29 2.98 -24.91 -32.37
CA SER A 29 2.03 -25.12 -31.27
C SER A 29 1.08 -23.93 -31.07
N SER A 30 1.58 -22.71 -31.27
CA SER A 30 0.75 -21.49 -31.21
C SER A 30 -0.36 -21.43 -32.28
N SER A 31 -0.10 -21.95 -33.49
CA SER A 31 -1.11 -22.01 -34.55
C SER A 31 -2.17 -23.07 -34.25
N GLN A 32 -1.77 -24.20 -33.64
CA GLN A 32 -2.71 -25.24 -33.19
C GLN A 32 -3.62 -24.73 -32.08
N ASP A 33 -3.06 -24.06 -31.07
CA ASP A 33 -3.83 -23.43 -29.99
C ASP A 33 -4.83 -22.39 -30.54
N ARG A 34 -4.43 -21.60 -31.56
CA ARG A 34 -5.30 -20.63 -32.24
C ARG A 34 -6.46 -21.31 -32.98
N LEU A 35 -6.20 -22.42 -33.68
CA LEU A 35 -7.26 -23.18 -34.35
C LEU A 35 -8.22 -23.82 -33.34
N GLN A 36 -7.70 -24.37 -32.23
CA GLN A 36 -8.52 -24.91 -31.15
C GLN A 36 -9.42 -23.85 -30.50
N TYR A 37 -8.96 -22.59 -30.42
CA TYR A 37 -9.80 -21.47 -29.99
C TYR A 37 -10.95 -21.21 -30.99
N HIS A 38 -10.65 -21.10 -32.30
CA HIS A 38 -11.70 -20.88 -33.31
C HIS A 38 -12.73 -22.01 -33.30
N LYS A 39 -12.29 -23.27 -33.16
CA LYS A 39 -13.18 -24.41 -32.99
C LYS A 39 -14.16 -24.22 -31.83
N ALA A 40 -13.68 -23.81 -30.66
CA ALA A 40 -14.54 -23.57 -29.50
C ALA A 40 -15.60 -22.50 -29.80
N VAL A 41 -15.24 -21.44 -30.56
CA VAL A 41 -16.18 -20.42 -31.05
C VAL A 41 -17.25 -21.05 -31.93
N LEU A 42 -16.86 -21.80 -32.97
CA LEU A 42 -17.77 -22.44 -33.91
C LEU A 42 -18.78 -23.35 -33.21
N GLU A 43 -18.31 -24.15 -32.26
CA GLU A 43 -19.13 -25.15 -31.59
C GLU A 43 -20.08 -24.60 -30.54
N SER A 44 -19.72 -23.45 -29.95
CA SER A 44 -20.59 -22.69 -29.05
C SER A 44 -21.87 -22.20 -29.75
N VAL A 45 -21.82 -22.01 -31.08
CA VAL A 45 -22.98 -21.63 -31.92
C VAL A 45 -23.51 -22.79 -32.78
N GLY A 46 -23.10 -24.03 -32.47
CA GLY A 46 -23.65 -25.25 -33.06
C GLY A 46 -22.98 -25.74 -34.35
N ILE A 47 -21.85 -25.17 -34.77
CA ILE A 47 -21.10 -25.63 -35.95
C ILE A 47 -20.08 -26.68 -35.52
N THR A 48 -20.29 -27.93 -35.94
CA THR A 48 -19.42 -29.08 -35.60
C THR A 48 -18.61 -29.62 -36.76
N SER A 49 -18.90 -29.16 -37.99
CA SER A 49 -18.14 -29.47 -39.21
C SER A 49 -18.31 -28.33 -40.21
N LEU A 50 -17.26 -28.06 -41.01
CA LEU A 50 -17.35 -27.13 -42.14
C LEU A 50 -18.03 -27.76 -43.35
N SER A 51 -17.88 -29.07 -43.55
CA SER A 51 -18.34 -29.77 -44.77
C SER A 51 -19.86 -29.81 -44.95
N SER A 52 -20.62 -29.52 -43.89
CA SER A 52 -22.09 -29.51 -43.91
C SER A 52 -22.72 -28.11 -44.02
N LEU A 53 -21.90 -27.04 -44.08
CA LEU A 53 -22.41 -25.66 -44.04
C LEU A 53 -22.93 -25.15 -45.39
N GLY A 54 -22.42 -25.65 -46.51
CA GLY A 54 -22.77 -25.19 -47.85
C GLY A 54 -21.99 -23.96 -48.31
N ILE A 55 -22.52 -23.25 -49.31
CA ILE A 55 -21.82 -22.18 -50.04
C ILE A 55 -22.29 -20.79 -49.57
N LEU A 56 -21.35 -19.93 -49.17
CA LEU A 56 -21.57 -18.52 -48.87
C LEU A 56 -21.24 -17.67 -50.10
N ASN A 57 -22.25 -17.30 -50.88
CA ASN A 57 -22.10 -16.46 -52.07
C ASN A 57 -22.23 -14.97 -51.70
N LEU A 58 -21.19 -14.18 -51.98
CA LEU A 58 -21.06 -12.79 -51.56
C LEU A 58 -20.76 -11.88 -52.76
N SER A 59 -21.52 -10.79 -52.90
CA SER A 59 -21.35 -9.81 -53.98
C SER A 59 -21.69 -8.38 -53.54
N GLY A 60 -21.13 -7.39 -54.22
CA GLY A 60 -21.39 -5.96 -53.97
C GLY A 60 -20.60 -5.37 -52.80
N ASN A 61 -21.12 -4.32 -52.18
CA ASN A 61 -20.50 -3.69 -51.00
C ASN A 61 -21.05 -4.34 -49.73
N LEU A 62 -20.19 -4.94 -48.91
CA LEU A 62 -20.56 -5.77 -47.78
C LEU A 62 -19.92 -5.27 -46.49
N ILE A 63 -20.66 -5.28 -45.40
CA ILE A 63 -20.16 -4.97 -44.06
C ILE A 63 -20.35 -6.22 -43.18
N PRO A 64 -19.25 -6.83 -42.69
CA PRO A 64 -19.32 -7.87 -41.69
C PRO A 64 -19.95 -7.35 -40.40
N GLN A 65 -20.67 -8.20 -39.69
CA GLN A 65 -21.23 -7.91 -38.37
C GLN A 65 -20.59 -8.84 -37.33
N ALA A 66 -20.37 -8.33 -36.12
CA ALA A 66 -19.91 -9.13 -34.99
C ALA A 66 -20.80 -10.36 -34.77
N GLY A 67 -20.17 -11.49 -34.46
CA GLY A 67 -20.81 -12.79 -34.42
C GLY A 67 -20.48 -13.62 -35.67
N LEU A 68 -21.25 -14.69 -35.90
CA LEU A 68 -20.97 -15.66 -36.94
C LEU A 68 -21.97 -15.58 -38.10
N THR A 69 -21.46 -15.28 -39.30
CA THR A 69 -22.17 -15.39 -40.58
C THR A 69 -21.90 -16.76 -41.19
N ARG A 70 -22.96 -17.44 -41.61
CA ARG A 70 -22.92 -18.74 -42.30
C ARG A 70 -23.81 -18.72 -43.55
N PRO A 71 -23.71 -19.70 -44.46
CA PRO A 71 -24.62 -19.82 -45.60
C PRO A 71 -26.08 -19.76 -45.16
N ASP A 72 -26.82 -18.81 -45.72
CA ASP A 72 -28.25 -18.60 -45.48
C ASP A 72 -28.89 -18.03 -46.77
N PRO A 73 -30.09 -18.45 -47.17
CA PRO A 73 -30.77 -17.87 -48.34
C PRO A 73 -31.05 -16.36 -48.22
N ASN A 74 -31.12 -15.83 -46.99
CA ASN A 74 -31.46 -14.44 -46.67
C ASN A 74 -30.34 -13.77 -45.85
N LEU A 75 -29.15 -13.64 -46.46
CA LEU A 75 -27.93 -13.10 -45.84
C LEU A 75 -27.97 -11.60 -45.48
N ALA A 76 -28.82 -10.80 -46.13
CA ALA A 76 -28.90 -9.36 -45.90
C ALA A 76 -29.65 -9.02 -44.60
N ALA A 77 -29.01 -8.32 -43.68
CA ALA A 77 -29.63 -7.81 -42.45
C ALA A 77 -30.24 -6.42 -42.66
N SER A 78 -29.44 -5.47 -43.14
CA SER A 78 -29.83 -4.08 -43.39
C SER A 78 -28.86 -3.42 -44.37
N GLN A 79 -29.16 -2.18 -44.79
CA GLN A 79 -28.26 -1.38 -45.61
C GLN A 79 -27.78 -0.15 -44.85
N VAL A 80 -26.50 0.19 -45.00
CA VAL A 80 -25.90 1.39 -44.39
C VAL A 80 -24.97 2.09 -45.36
N PHE A 81 -24.71 3.38 -45.12
CA PHE A 81 -23.74 4.14 -45.90
C PHE A 81 -22.33 4.04 -45.29
N PHE A 82 -21.34 4.01 -46.17
CA PHE A 82 -19.95 4.30 -45.85
C PHE A 82 -19.43 5.40 -46.77
N GLN A 83 -18.54 6.25 -46.29
CA GLN A 83 -18.09 7.44 -47.05
C GLN A 83 -16.57 7.59 -47.11
N SER A 84 -15.82 6.76 -46.40
CA SER A 84 -14.38 6.99 -46.19
C SER A 84 -13.61 5.66 -46.16
N ALA A 85 -13.84 4.81 -47.15
CA ALA A 85 -13.05 3.60 -47.39
C ALA A 85 -12.28 3.74 -48.71
N TYR A 86 -11.53 2.73 -49.11
CA TYR A 86 -10.84 2.72 -50.40
C TYR A 86 -11.13 1.43 -51.15
N LYS A 87 -11.18 1.54 -52.48
CA LYS A 87 -11.39 0.40 -53.38
C LYS A 87 -10.24 0.29 -54.35
N LEU A 88 -9.85 -0.95 -54.66
CA LEU A 88 -8.88 -1.19 -55.72
C LEU A 88 -9.48 -0.77 -57.06
N THR A 89 -8.74 0.05 -57.80
CA THR A 89 -9.04 0.41 -59.18
C THR A 89 -7.81 0.16 -60.03
N ASN A 90 -7.99 -0.48 -61.19
CA ASN A 90 -6.91 -0.69 -62.15
C ASN A 90 -6.80 0.56 -63.03
N THR A 91 -5.70 1.31 -62.91
CA THR A 91 -5.38 2.37 -63.88
C THR A 91 -4.46 1.83 -64.98
N ALA A 92 -4.30 2.59 -66.07
CA ALA A 92 -3.49 2.17 -67.22
C ALA A 92 -2.01 1.87 -66.91
N THR A 93 -1.49 2.30 -65.76
CA THR A 93 -0.07 2.18 -65.38
C THR A 93 0.18 1.39 -64.09
N ALA A 94 -0.79 1.32 -63.15
CA ALA A 94 -0.69 0.53 -61.92
C ALA A 94 -2.05 0.38 -61.19
N PRO A 95 -2.21 -0.62 -60.33
CA PRO A 95 -3.34 -0.70 -59.39
C PRO A 95 -3.19 0.35 -58.28
N VAL A 96 -4.24 1.13 -58.04
CA VAL A 96 -4.28 2.18 -57.00
C VAL A 96 -5.54 2.07 -56.14
N LEU A 97 -5.40 2.44 -54.88
CA LEU A 97 -6.51 2.61 -53.96
C LEU A 97 -7.14 3.99 -54.17
N GLN A 98 -8.41 4.02 -54.58
CA GLN A 98 -9.19 5.25 -54.70
C GLN A 98 -10.24 5.34 -53.60
N PRO A 99 -10.58 6.56 -53.13
CA PRO A 99 -11.66 6.77 -52.18
C PRO A 99 -12.96 6.13 -52.66
N ALA A 100 -13.61 5.40 -51.77
CA ALA A 100 -14.85 4.71 -52.04
C ALA A 100 -15.87 5.03 -50.94
N GLY A 101 -17.10 5.27 -51.38
CA GLY A 101 -18.27 5.44 -50.55
C GLY A 101 -19.51 4.92 -51.28
N GLY A 102 -20.60 4.81 -50.56
CA GLY A 102 -21.88 4.33 -51.10
C GLY A 102 -22.67 3.54 -50.08
N GLN A 103 -23.70 2.86 -50.58
CA GLN A 103 -24.50 1.96 -49.78
C GLN A 103 -23.85 0.58 -49.73
N ALA A 104 -23.86 -0.05 -48.56
CA ALA A 104 -23.35 -1.39 -48.30
C ALA A 104 -24.38 -2.21 -47.52
N THR A 105 -24.39 -3.51 -47.78
CA THR A 105 -25.26 -4.48 -47.11
C THR A 105 -24.55 -5.04 -45.88
N ILE A 106 -25.18 -4.90 -44.71
CA ILE A 106 -24.74 -5.60 -43.49
C ILE A 106 -25.19 -7.06 -43.60
N LEU A 107 -24.26 -7.98 -43.36
CA LEU A 107 -24.57 -9.40 -43.32
C LEU A 107 -25.14 -9.81 -41.96
N LYS A 108 -26.13 -10.71 -41.95
CA LYS A 108 -26.66 -11.29 -40.71
C LYS A 108 -25.59 -12.12 -40.01
N ALA A 109 -25.48 -11.93 -38.69
CA ALA A 109 -24.60 -12.71 -37.84
C ALA A 109 -25.35 -13.30 -36.64
N ILE A 110 -25.02 -14.55 -36.31
CA ILE A 110 -25.44 -15.22 -35.08
C ILE A 110 -24.59 -14.66 -33.93
N PRO A 111 -25.17 -14.06 -32.89
CA PRO A 111 -24.41 -13.59 -31.75
C PRO A 111 -23.63 -14.73 -31.11
N ILE A 112 -22.34 -14.54 -30.87
CA ILE A 112 -21.55 -15.49 -30.10
C ILE A 112 -21.74 -15.14 -28.62
N PRO A 113 -22.11 -16.10 -27.74
CA PRO A 113 -22.41 -15.77 -26.35
C PRO A 113 -21.18 -15.14 -25.65
N SER A 114 -21.39 -13.99 -25.01
CA SER A 114 -20.33 -13.10 -24.52
C SER A 114 -19.49 -13.62 -23.34
N LYS A 115 -19.69 -14.87 -22.89
CA LYS A 115 -19.12 -15.41 -21.64
C LYS A 115 -18.16 -16.59 -21.82
N THR A 116 -17.86 -17.01 -23.05
CA THR A 116 -17.75 -18.47 -23.27
C THR A 116 -16.38 -19.02 -23.66
N ILE A 117 -15.28 -18.25 -23.74
CA ILE A 117 -13.97 -18.87 -24.09
C ILE A 117 -12.76 -18.11 -23.52
N THR A 118 -12.18 -18.62 -22.43
CA THR A 118 -10.84 -18.24 -21.95
C THR A 118 -9.82 -19.29 -22.38
N ALA A 119 -9.04 -19.04 -23.44
CA ALA A 119 -7.94 -19.92 -23.86
C ALA A 119 -6.60 -19.48 -23.22
N ALA A 120 -5.80 -20.47 -22.80
CA ALA A 120 -4.68 -20.26 -21.87
C ALA A 120 -3.31 -19.90 -22.49
N SER A 121 -3.19 -19.52 -23.77
CA SER A 121 -1.86 -19.47 -24.41
C SER A 121 -1.55 -18.29 -25.33
N VAL A 122 -1.97 -17.07 -24.99
CA VAL A 122 -1.31 -15.88 -25.54
C VAL A 122 -1.19 -14.79 -24.48
N SER A 123 0.05 -14.41 -24.17
CA SER A 123 0.35 -13.15 -23.49
C SER A 123 0.11 -11.99 -24.47
N SER A 124 -1.16 -11.78 -24.85
CA SER A 124 -1.69 -10.60 -25.54
C SER A 124 -3.18 -10.79 -25.83
N LEU A 125 -4.03 -10.03 -25.13
CA LEU A 125 -5.32 -9.45 -25.57
C LEU A 125 -6.47 -10.32 -26.18
N ALA A 126 -6.40 -11.66 -26.28
CA ALA A 126 -7.41 -12.44 -27.02
C ALA A 126 -8.20 -13.49 -26.21
N THR A 127 -8.42 -13.28 -24.90
CA THR A 127 -9.16 -14.23 -24.03
C THR A 127 -10.66 -13.92 -23.86
N GLN A 128 -11.18 -12.93 -24.59
CA GLN A 128 -12.61 -12.67 -24.73
C GLN A 128 -12.91 -12.57 -26.23
N ILE A 129 -14.04 -13.13 -26.66
CA ILE A 129 -14.58 -12.82 -27.99
C ILE A 129 -14.98 -11.35 -27.90
N ASN A 130 -14.16 -10.47 -28.46
CA ASN A 130 -14.47 -9.06 -28.48
C ASN A 130 -15.77 -8.87 -29.27
N VAL A 131 -16.64 -7.98 -28.78
CA VAL A 131 -17.92 -7.61 -29.43
C VAL A 131 -17.73 -6.97 -30.82
N ASP A 132 -16.49 -6.84 -31.29
CA ASP A 132 -16.06 -6.30 -32.56
C ASP A 132 -15.50 -7.37 -33.55
N THR A 133 -15.67 -8.66 -33.23
CA THR A 133 -15.14 -9.78 -34.04
C THR A 133 -16.24 -10.41 -34.89
N ALA A 134 -16.05 -10.38 -36.20
CA ALA A 134 -16.92 -11.01 -37.20
C ALA A 134 -16.31 -12.32 -37.71
N TYR A 135 -17.10 -13.38 -37.76
CA TYR A 135 -16.74 -14.68 -38.34
C TYR A 135 -17.54 -14.94 -39.61
N TRP A 136 -16.87 -15.33 -40.69
CA TRP A 136 -17.51 -15.86 -41.90
C TRP A 136 -17.10 -17.32 -42.08
N VAL A 137 -18.07 -18.22 -42.02
CA VAL A 137 -17.80 -19.66 -41.92
C VAL A 137 -18.68 -20.43 -42.88
N ALA A 138 -18.08 -21.22 -43.78
CA ALA A 138 -18.80 -21.98 -44.81
C ALA A 138 -18.00 -23.20 -45.27
N THR A 139 -18.62 -24.09 -46.04
CA THR A 139 -17.87 -25.09 -46.81
C THR A 139 -17.08 -24.40 -47.91
N GLU A 140 -17.77 -23.54 -48.68
CA GLU A 140 -17.15 -22.69 -49.72
C GLU A 140 -17.58 -21.23 -49.55
N ILE A 141 -16.64 -20.29 -49.59
CA ILE A 141 -16.92 -18.85 -49.67
C ILE A 141 -16.61 -18.38 -51.09
N ASN A 142 -17.60 -17.82 -51.76
CA ASN A 142 -17.45 -17.28 -53.11
C ASN A 142 -17.60 -15.76 -53.10
N LEU A 143 -16.51 -15.05 -53.36
CA LEU A 143 -16.47 -13.59 -53.48
C LEU A 143 -16.54 -13.23 -54.96
N GLN A 144 -17.69 -12.71 -55.41
CA GLN A 144 -17.89 -12.36 -56.82
C GLN A 144 -17.08 -11.14 -57.26
N ASP A 145 -16.99 -10.91 -58.57
CA ASP A 145 -16.32 -9.76 -59.15
C ASP A 145 -16.80 -8.43 -58.54
N ASN A 146 -15.87 -7.49 -58.36
CA ASN A 146 -16.09 -6.14 -57.88
C ASN A 146 -16.64 -6.02 -56.43
N THR A 147 -16.61 -7.12 -55.66
CA THR A 147 -17.02 -7.14 -54.25
C THR A 147 -16.10 -6.28 -53.38
N THR A 148 -16.68 -5.47 -52.50
CA THR A 148 -15.94 -4.61 -51.55
C THR A 148 -16.40 -4.91 -50.13
N ILE A 149 -15.51 -5.46 -49.31
CA ILE A 149 -15.77 -5.78 -47.90
C ILE A 149 -15.24 -4.61 -47.07
N VAL A 150 -16.12 -3.92 -46.37
CA VAL A 150 -15.80 -2.73 -45.56
C VAL A 150 -15.95 -3.07 -44.08
N LEU A 151 -14.84 -3.14 -43.35
CA LEU A 151 -14.88 -3.23 -41.89
C LEU A 151 -15.25 -1.85 -41.34
N LYS A 152 -16.46 -1.75 -40.80
CA LYS A 152 -17.03 -0.52 -40.22
C LYS A 152 -17.08 -0.66 -38.70
N GLN A 153 -16.69 0.40 -37.99
CA GLN A 153 -16.74 0.40 -36.51
C GLN A 153 -18.14 -0.01 -36.00
N PRO A 154 -18.22 -0.80 -34.90
CA PRO A 154 -17.11 -1.17 -34.02
C PRO A 154 -16.21 -2.30 -34.54
N GLN A 155 -16.50 -2.91 -35.69
CA GLN A 155 -15.79 -4.11 -36.14
C GLN A 155 -14.30 -3.87 -36.40
N HIS A 156 -13.48 -4.66 -35.70
CA HIS A 156 -12.02 -4.55 -35.76
C HIS A 156 -11.35 -5.85 -36.22
N TYR A 157 -12.04 -6.98 -36.08
CA TYR A 157 -11.51 -8.29 -36.49
C TYR A 157 -12.48 -8.97 -37.44
N LEU A 158 -11.96 -9.49 -38.55
CA LEU A 158 -12.70 -10.38 -39.44
C LEU A 158 -11.94 -11.70 -39.58
N ILE A 159 -12.63 -12.82 -39.33
CA ILE A 159 -12.07 -14.17 -39.37
C ILE A 159 -12.86 -14.97 -40.41
N LEU A 160 -12.18 -15.48 -41.43
CA LEU A 160 -12.75 -16.36 -42.46
C LEU A 160 -12.29 -17.79 -42.19
N ILE A 161 -13.23 -18.73 -42.17
CA ILE A 161 -12.94 -20.16 -42.00
C ILE A 161 -13.74 -20.95 -43.04
N ALA A 162 -13.05 -21.55 -44.01
CA ALA A 162 -13.72 -22.35 -45.04
C ALA A 162 -12.85 -23.50 -45.55
N GLU A 163 -13.47 -24.51 -46.16
CA GLU A 163 -12.69 -25.51 -46.90
C GLU A 163 -12.19 -24.91 -48.21
N LYS A 164 -13.02 -24.11 -48.89
CA LYS A 164 -12.66 -23.46 -50.15
C LYS A 164 -13.02 -21.98 -50.18
N ILE A 165 -12.13 -21.14 -50.70
CA ILE A 165 -12.42 -19.73 -50.99
C ILE A 165 -12.15 -19.44 -52.47
N THR A 166 -13.17 -18.98 -53.18
CA THR A 166 -13.09 -18.57 -54.59
C THR A 166 -13.23 -17.05 -54.66
N VAL A 167 -12.24 -16.37 -55.26
CA VAL A 167 -12.18 -14.90 -55.34
C VAL A 167 -12.20 -14.41 -56.78
N GLY A 168 -13.20 -13.60 -57.12
CA GLY A 168 -13.34 -12.93 -58.40
C GLY A 168 -12.38 -11.76 -58.60
N GLN A 169 -12.57 -11.03 -59.69
CA GLN A 169 -11.76 -9.86 -60.05
C GLN A 169 -12.12 -8.63 -59.21
N ASN A 170 -11.15 -7.76 -58.93
CA ASN A 170 -11.33 -6.48 -58.22
C ASN A 170 -11.99 -6.59 -56.82
N VAL A 171 -11.84 -7.73 -56.15
CA VAL A 171 -12.31 -7.90 -54.77
C VAL A 171 -11.39 -7.13 -53.82
N THR A 172 -11.95 -6.27 -52.97
CA THR A 172 -11.19 -5.46 -52.00
C THR A 172 -11.72 -5.63 -50.58
N PHE A 173 -10.85 -5.94 -49.62
CA PHE A 173 -11.08 -5.77 -48.20
C PHE A 173 -10.50 -4.43 -47.77
N THR A 174 -11.32 -3.59 -47.15
CA THR A 174 -10.97 -2.24 -46.69
C THR A 174 -11.69 -1.97 -45.38
N TRP A 175 -11.45 -0.82 -44.78
CA TRP A 175 -12.15 -0.36 -43.59
C TRP A 175 -12.51 1.13 -43.68
N GLU A 176 -13.52 1.54 -42.91
CA GLU A 176 -13.99 2.92 -42.89
C GLU A 176 -13.14 3.78 -41.94
N ARG A 177 -12.64 4.91 -42.46
CA ARG A 177 -11.85 5.92 -41.75
C ARG A 177 -12.63 7.24 -41.64
N PRO A 178 -13.57 7.39 -40.68
CA PRO A 178 -14.37 8.60 -40.55
C PRO A 178 -13.50 9.83 -40.39
N SER A 179 -13.85 10.93 -41.07
CA SER A 179 -13.18 12.22 -40.87
C SER A 179 -13.31 12.67 -39.40
N LYS A 180 -12.22 13.17 -38.84
CA LYS A 180 -12.18 13.71 -37.47
C LYS A 180 -11.97 15.22 -37.54
N PHE A 181 -12.67 15.96 -36.68
CA PHE A 181 -12.59 17.43 -36.67
C PHE A 181 -11.37 17.91 -35.91
N SER A 182 -10.68 18.91 -36.45
CA SER A 182 -9.64 19.64 -35.73
C SER A 182 -10.27 20.55 -34.65
N PRO A 183 -9.64 20.70 -33.48
CA PRO A 183 -10.14 21.59 -32.43
C PRO A 183 -10.25 23.04 -32.91
N ALA A 184 -11.37 23.70 -32.59
CA ALA A 184 -11.60 25.09 -32.96
C ALA A 184 -10.70 26.05 -32.18
N LYS A 185 -10.31 27.16 -32.82
CA LYS A 185 -9.59 28.26 -32.16
C LYS A 185 -10.53 28.95 -31.16
N GLN A 186 -10.04 29.16 -29.94
CA GLN A 186 -10.81 29.89 -28.92
C GLN A 186 -10.89 31.39 -29.25
N THR A 187 -11.95 32.04 -28.78
CA THR A 187 -12.16 33.48 -28.97
C THR A 187 -11.12 34.29 -28.21
N LYS A 188 -10.68 35.41 -28.78
CA LYS A 188 -9.70 36.32 -28.15
C LYS A 188 -10.27 36.93 -26.85
N PRO A 189 -9.50 36.99 -25.75
CA PRO A 189 -9.94 37.66 -24.52
C PRO A 189 -10.28 39.14 -24.74
N PRO A 190 -11.29 39.69 -24.02
CA PRO A 190 -11.66 41.09 -24.15
C PRO A 190 -10.54 42.01 -23.66
N THR A 191 -10.47 43.22 -24.22
CA THR A 191 -9.52 44.24 -23.75
C THR A 191 -10.01 44.79 -22.41
N PRO A 192 -9.16 44.85 -21.36
CA PRO A 192 -9.53 45.45 -20.09
C PRO A 192 -9.99 46.90 -20.24
N SER A 193 -10.89 47.35 -19.36
CA SER A 193 -11.32 48.75 -19.32
C SER A 193 -10.15 49.68 -19.03
N GLN A 194 -10.29 50.94 -19.46
CA GLN A 194 -9.32 51.98 -19.14
C GLN A 194 -9.17 52.12 -17.61
N ALA A 195 -7.93 52.23 -17.14
CA ALA A 195 -7.67 52.53 -15.74
C ALA A 195 -8.29 53.88 -15.33
N PRO A 196 -8.76 54.02 -14.08
CA PRO A 196 -9.40 55.25 -13.63
C PRO A 196 -8.42 56.43 -13.62
N THR A 197 -8.96 57.65 -13.65
CA THR A 197 -8.16 58.86 -13.48
C THR A 197 -7.47 58.83 -12.12
N SER A 198 -6.16 59.09 -12.08
CA SER A 198 -5.39 59.12 -10.83
C SER A 198 -5.88 60.25 -9.92
N THR A 199 -5.84 60.05 -8.61
CA THR A 199 -6.02 61.09 -7.58
C THR A 199 -4.68 61.66 -7.10
N SER A 200 -3.57 61.10 -7.57
CA SER A 200 -2.20 61.51 -7.23
C SER A 200 -1.46 62.08 -8.44
N LEU A 201 -0.22 62.52 -8.24
CA LEU A 201 0.62 63.04 -9.32
C LEU A 201 1.20 61.93 -10.23
N VAL A 202 1.06 60.66 -9.83
CA VAL A 202 1.49 59.48 -10.59
C VAL A 202 0.28 58.86 -11.28
N GLY A 203 0.41 58.51 -12.55
CA GLY A 203 -0.67 57.87 -13.31
C GLY A 203 -0.91 56.41 -12.90
N ILE A 204 -2.13 55.91 -13.10
CA ILE A 204 -2.48 54.50 -12.82
C ILE A 204 -2.27 53.67 -14.09
N THR A 205 -1.38 52.70 -14.02
CA THR A 205 -1.08 51.81 -15.16
C THR A 205 -2.31 50.97 -15.53
N GLY A 206 -2.57 50.82 -16.83
CA GLY A 206 -3.64 49.98 -17.36
C GLY A 206 -3.44 48.50 -17.03
N THR A 207 -4.53 47.76 -16.90
CA THR A 207 -4.48 46.32 -16.63
C THR A 207 -3.88 45.55 -17.79
N ASN A 208 -3.01 44.58 -17.52
CA ASN A 208 -2.44 43.74 -18.57
C ASN A 208 -3.50 42.88 -19.26
N GLY A 209 -3.29 42.62 -20.55
CA GLY A 209 -4.10 41.71 -21.33
C GLY A 209 -3.91 40.26 -20.87
N ILE A 210 -4.98 39.47 -20.95
CA ILE A 210 -4.94 38.06 -20.58
C ILE A 210 -4.13 37.28 -21.62
N HIS A 211 -3.20 36.44 -21.16
CA HIS A 211 -2.44 35.54 -22.03
C HIS A 211 -3.36 34.54 -22.73
N GLY A 212 -3.13 34.29 -24.02
CA GLY A 212 -3.83 33.26 -24.77
C GLY A 212 -3.47 31.86 -24.26
N VAL A 213 -4.46 30.97 -24.22
CA VAL A 213 -4.24 29.56 -23.85
C VAL A 213 -3.80 28.71 -25.05
N LYS A 214 -3.16 27.58 -24.77
CA LYS A 214 -2.75 26.60 -25.79
C LYS A 214 -3.97 26.05 -26.53
N GLY A 215 -3.86 25.87 -27.84
CA GLY A 215 -4.89 25.22 -28.66
C GLY A 215 -5.14 23.76 -28.24
N GLY A 216 -6.33 23.24 -28.53
CA GLY A 216 -6.66 21.84 -28.19
C GLY A 216 -5.79 20.84 -28.95
N ARG A 217 -5.42 19.72 -28.30
CA ARG A 217 -4.77 18.58 -28.97
C ARG A 217 -5.74 17.94 -29.97
N ALA A 218 -5.24 17.62 -31.16
CA ALA A 218 -6.04 16.97 -32.19
C ALA A 218 -6.32 15.49 -31.87
N PRO A 219 -7.48 14.95 -32.30
CA PRO A 219 -7.73 13.51 -32.27
C PRO A 219 -6.68 12.69 -33.04
N ASP A 220 -6.26 11.58 -32.45
CA ASP A 220 -5.41 10.58 -33.07
C ASP A 220 -6.14 9.86 -34.21
N GLY A 221 -5.41 9.34 -35.19
CA GLY A 221 -5.92 8.45 -36.23
C GLY A 221 -6.34 7.11 -35.62
N THR A 222 -7.42 6.51 -36.13
CA THR A 222 -7.85 5.17 -35.73
C THR A 222 -6.90 4.10 -36.30
N SER A 223 -6.59 3.07 -35.52
CA SER A 223 -5.83 1.90 -36.00
C SER A 223 -6.66 1.05 -36.96
N ALA A 224 -6.00 0.52 -37.99
CA ALA A 224 -6.64 -0.34 -38.98
C ALA A 224 -6.97 -1.72 -38.40
N PRO A 225 -8.01 -2.40 -38.92
CA PRO A 225 -8.45 -3.69 -38.41
C PRO A 225 -7.53 -4.84 -38.82
N GLU A 226 -7.79 -6.01 -38.24
CA GLU A 226 -7.06 -7.25 -38.51
C GLU A 226 -7.93 -8.27 -39.24
N LEU A 227 -7.32 -9.00 -40.17
CA LEU A 227 -7.95 -10.06 -40.93
C LEU A 227 -7.21 -11.38 -40.73
N GLU A 228 -7.96 -12.43 -40.44
CA GLU A 228 -7.46 -13.79 -40.27
C GLU A 228 -8.23 -14.74 -41.20
N VAL A 229 -7.52 -15.56 -41.97
CA VAL A 229 -8.11 -16.43 -42.98
C VAL A 229 -7.58 -17.85 -42.80
N TRP A 230 -8.48 -18.80 -42.59
CA TRP A 230 -8.22 -20.23 -42.49
C TRP A 230 -8.90 -20.93 -43.67
N VAL A 231 -8.11 -21.53 -44.56
CA VAL A 231 -8.63 -22.10 -45.81
C VAL A 231 -7.85 -23.33 -46.27
N LEU A 232 -8.54 -24.37 -46.77
CA LEU A 232 -7.89 -25.58 -47.30
C LEU A 232 -7.57 -25.48 -48.79
N ASP A 233 -8.39 -24.75 -49.56
CA ASP A 233 -8.20 -24.47 -50.98
C ASP A 233 -8.59 -23.03 -51.31
N MET A 234 -7.77 -22.30 -52.06
CA MET A 234 -8.08 -20.90 -52.42
C MET A 234 -7.72 -20.61 -53.88
N THR A 235 -8.65 -19.99 -54.59
CA THR A 235 -8.44 -19.51 -55.96
C THR A 235 -8.74 -18.01 -56.05
N GLY A 236 -7.99 -17.30 -56.90
CA GLY A 236 -8.07 -15.83 -57.00
C GLY A 236 -7.34 -15.11 -55.87
N ARG A 237 -7.26 -13.77 -55.95
CA ARG A 237 -6.44 -12.94 -55.04
C ARG A 237 -7.12 -11.61 -54.73
N PRO A 238 -7.67 -11.44 -53.51
CA PRO A 238 -8.26 -10.17 -53.12
C PRO A 238 -7.18 -9.13 -52.81
N ALA A 239 -7.58 -7.88 -52.87
CA ALA A 239 -6.78 -6.74 -52.45
C ALA A 239 -7.11 -6.38 -51.00
N PHE A 240 -6.10 -6.07 -50.18
CA PHE A 240 -6.29 -5.61 -48.80
C PHE A 240 -5.86 -4.15 -48.64
N ASP A 241 -6.65 -3.36 -47.94
CA ASP A 241 -6.26 -2.05 -47.44
C ASP A 241 -6.43 -2.02 -45.92
N LEU A 242 -5.32 -2.18 -45.22
CA LEU A 242 -5.19 -2.21 -43.77
C LEU A 242 -4.24 -1.09 -43.30
N ARG A 243 -4.15 0.02 -44.05
CA ARG A 243 -3.33 1.17 -43.63
C ARG A 243 -4.04 1.92 -42.50
N GLY A 244 -3.28 2.31 -41.47
CA GLY A 244 -3.77 3.16 -40.38
C GLY A 244 -4.26 4.53 -40.85
N GLN A 245 -5.18 5.13 -40.08
CA GLN A 245 -5.70 6.48 -40.39
C GLN A 245 -4.68 7.55 -39.99
N ASP A 246 -4.55 8.60 -40.80
CA ASP A 246 -3.71 9.75 -40.44
C ASP A 246 -4.30 10.52 -39.23
N GLY A 247 -3.41 11.05 -38.40
CA GLY A 247 -3.78 11.95 -37.31
C GLY A 247 -4.22 13.32 -37.81
N THR A 248 -5.00 14.03 -36.99
CA THR A 248 -5.54 15.34 -37.38
C THR A 248 -4.65 16.50 -36.95
N THR A 249 -4.84 17.66 -37.59
CA THR A 249 -4.09 18.87 -37.24
C THR A 249 -4.57 19.46 -35.91
N GLY A 250 -3.64 19.83 -35.03
CA GLY A 250 -3.93 20.46 -33.74
C GLY A 250 -4.69 21.79 -33.85
N GLY A 251 -5.41 22.16 -32.80
CA GLY A 251 -6.14 23.42 -32.75
C GLY A 251 -5.20 24.62 -32.71
N ALA A 252 -5.59 25.74 -33.33
CA ALA A 252 -4.81 26.96 -33.23
C ALA A 252 -4.81 27.51 -31.79
N GLY A 253 -3.69 28.09 -31.37
CA GLY A 253 -3.57 28.78 -30.08
C GLY A 253 -4.51 29.96 -29.98
N GLN A 254 -4.99 30.26 -28.76
CA GLN A 254 -5.82 31.45 -28.54
C GLN A 254 -4.99 32.72 -28.69
N ASP A 255 -5.59 33.76 -29.25
CA ASP A 255 -4.94 35.07 -29.34
C ASP A 255 -4.79 35.68 -27.95
N GLY A 256 -3.67 36.35 -27.68
CA GLY A 256 -3.48 37.12 -26.47
C GLY A 256 -4.41 38.34 -26.42
N GLY A 257 -5.00 38.61 -25.26
CA GLY A 257 -5.82 39.78 -25.03
C GLY A 257 -5.00 41.07 -25.14
N ASN A 258 -5.60 42.16 -25.62
CA ASN A 258 -4.90 43.45 -25.64
C ASN A 258 -4.80 44.03 -24.22
N GLY A 259 -3.75 44.80 -23.94
CA GLY A 259 -3.62 45.53 -22.67
C GLY A 259 -4.63 46.67 -22.55
N GLY A 260 -5.09 46.94 -21.34
CA GLY A 260 -5.96 48.06 -21.02
C GLY A 260 -5.23 49.39 -21.13
N GLN A 261 -5.98 50.45 -21.46
CA GLN A 261 -5.42 51.80 -21.52
C GLN A 261 -5.09 52.33 -20.13
N GLY A 262 -3.98 53.06 -19.99
CA GLY A 262 -3.60 53.74 -18.76
C GLY A 262 -4.56 54.86 -18.36
N GLY A 263 -4.63 55.15 -17.06
CA GLY A 263 -5.53 56.16 -16.52
C GLY A 263 -5.06 57.56 -16.82
N LYS A 264 -6.00 58.49 -17.01
CA LYS A 264 -5.69 59.91 -17.14
C LYS A 264 -5.03 60.41 -15.84
N GLY A 265 -4.07 61.32 -15.95
CA GLY A 265 -3.49 61.96 -14.77
C GLY A 265 -4.50 62.81 -14.01
N LYS A 266 -4.28 63.06 -12.71
CA LYS A 266 -5.19 63.91 -11.94
C LYS A 266 -5.25 65.32 -12.52
N PRO A 267 -6.42 65.98 -12.60
CA PRO A 267 -6.48 67.38 -12.99
C PRO A 267 -5.78 68.28 -11.96
N ALA A 268 -5.32 69.44 -12.39
CA ALA A 268 -4.79 70.45 -11.49
C ALA A 268 -5.88 70.99 -10.57
N GLU A 269 -5.48 71.47 -9.39
CA GLU A 269 -6.37 72.06 -8.39
C GLU A 269 -5.84 73.44 -8.00
N LEU A 270 -6.76 74.40 -7.88
CA LEU A 270 -6.49 75.72 -7.32
C LEU A 270 -6.90 75.76 -5.84
N ASP A 271 -6.28 76.63 -5.06
CA ASP A 271 -6.75 76.95 -3.72
C ASP A 271 -7.92 77.95 -3.74
N TRP A 272 -8.45 78.27 -2.56
CA TRP A 272 -9.58 79.18 -2.41
C TRP A 272 -9.30 80.61 -2.93
N ALA A 273 -8.02 80.99 -3.08
CA ALA A 273 -7.58 82.29 -3.59
C ALA A 273 -7.18 82.25 -5.08
N GLY A 274 -7.39 81.11 -5.75
CA GLY A 274 -7.11 80.93 -7.17
C GLY A 274 -5.62 80.71 -7.50
N PHE A 275 -4.79 80.37 -6.52
CA PHE A 275 -3.39 79.98 -6.73
C PHE A 275 -3.26 78.47 -6.91
N CYS A 276 -2.17 78.02 -7.53
CA CYS A 276 -1.95 76.59 -7.80
C CYS A 276 -1.74 75.81 -6.49
N LYS A 277 -2.72 75.00 -6.10
CA LYS A 277 -2.66 74.12 -4.92
C LYS A 277 -1.94 72.81 -5.24
N ALA A 278 -2.26 72.23 -6.40
CA ALA A 278 -1.60 71.03 -6.91
C ALA A 278 -1.65 71.01 -8.43
N GLY A 279 -0.50 70.80 -9.08
CA GLY A 279 -0.46 70.67 -10.54
C GLY A 279 -1.10 69.36 -11.04
N ALA A 280 -1.38 69.30 -12.34
CA ALA A 280 -1.85 68.10 -12.99
C ALA A 280 -0.84 66.94 -12.88
N GLY A 281 -1.36 65.72 -12.73
CA GLY A 281 -0.60 64.47 -12.63
C GLY A 281 -0.23 63.88 -13.99
N ALA A 282 0.78 63.00 -13.99
CA ALA A 282 1.18 62.25 -15.19
C ALA A 282 0.10 61.23 -15.59
N GLY A 283 0.05 60.90 -16.87
CA GLY A 283 -0.80 59.80 -17.35
C GLY A 283 -0.20 58.44 -16.99
N GLY A 284 -1.05 57.44 -16.72
CA GLY A 284 -0.59 56.09 -16.41
C GLY A 284 -0.14 55.35 -17.66
N ASN A 285 0.85 54.46 -17.56
CA ASN A 285 1.26 53.65 -18.71
C ASN A 285 0.14 52.69 -19.13
N GLY A 286 0.09 52.29 -20.39
CA GLY A 286 -0.81 51.22 -20.82
C GLY A 286 -0.38 49.86 -20.26
N GLY A 287 -1.34 48.96 -20.06
CA GLY A 287 -1.04 47.58 -19.69
C GLY A 287 -0.33 46.84 -20.82
N ALA A 288 0.49 45.85 -20.48
CA ALA A 288 1.11 44.97 -21.46
C ALA A 288 0.06 44.13 -22.19
N GLY A 289 0.27 43.82 -23.46
CA GLY A 289 -0.54 42.85 -24.18
C GLY A 289 -0.28 41.42 -23.67
N GLY A 290 -1.32 40.58 -23.69
CA GLY A 290 -1.19 39.17 -23.37
C GLY A 290 -0.38 38.43 -24.44
N ASN A 291 0.47 37.51 -24.02
CA ASN A 291 1.19 36.60 -24.93
C ASN A 291 0.22 35.75 -25.76
N ALA A 292 0.64 35.38 -26.97
CA ALA A 292 -0.05 34.42 -27.80
C ALA A 292 -0.07 33.02 -27.17
N GLY A 293 -1.20 32.32 -27.28
CA GLY A 293 -1.29 30.91 -26.92
C GLY A 293 -0.49 30.03 -27.88
N LEU A 294 0.12 28.97 -27.35
CA LEU A 294 0.79 27.96 -28.17
C LEU A 294 -0.22 27.23 -29.06
N GLY A 295 0.22 26.76 -30.22
CA GLY A 295 -0.56 25.83 -31.00
C GLY A 295 -0.82 24.51 -30.26
N GLY A 296 -1.98 23.91 -30.46
CA GLY A 296 -2.30 22.57 -29.95
C GLY A 296 -1.51 21.48 -30.66
N ASP A 297 -1.21 20.38 -29.99
CA ASP A 297 -0.43 19.30 -30.61
C ASP A 297 -1.27 18.54 -31.64
N GLY A 298 -0.63 18.08 -32.72
CA GLY A 298 -1.24 17.21 -33.71
C GLY A 298 -1.58 15.83 -33.14
N GLY A 299 -2.58 15.18 -33.71
CA GLY A 299 -2.93 13.80 -33.37
C GLY A 299 -1.91 12.82 -33.96
N ASN A 300 -1.63 11.73 -33.27
CA ASN A 300 -0.79 10.64 -33.77
C ASN A 300 -1.50 9.89 -34.91
N GLY A 301 -0.76 9.30 -35.83
CA GLY A 301 -1.29 8.36 -36.81
C GLY A 301 -1.69 7.04 -36.17
N GLY A 302 -2.77 6.42 -36.65
CA GLY A 302 -3.21 5.10 -36.20
C GLY A 302 -2.27 3.99 -36.68
N THR A 303 -2.16 2.91 -35.91
CA THR A 303 -1.34 1.74 -36.28
C THR A 303 -1.91 1.03 -37.50
N GLY A 304 -1.04 0.52 -38.39
CA GLY A 304 -1.45 -0.34 -39.49
C GLY A 304 -1.96 -1.70 -39.02
N GLY A 305 -2.86 -2.30 -39.78
CA GLY A 305 -3.54 -3.54 -39.44
C GLY A 305 -2.73 -4.78 -39.82
N LYS A 306 -3.33 -5.96 -39.63
CA LYS A 306 -2.67 -7.26 -39.82
C LYS A 306 -3.44 -8.18 -40.75
N LEU A 307 -2.73 -8.92 -41.59
CA LEU A 307 -3.25 -10.06 -42.34
C LEU A 307 -2.57 -11.35 -41.89
N SER A 308 -3.35 -12.35 -41.50
CA SER A 308 -2.87 -13.70 -41.18
C SER A 308 -3.58 -14.73 -42.06
N LEU A 309 -2.82 -15.48 -42.88
CA LEU A 309 -3.35 -16.55 -43.72
C LEU A 309 -2.80 -17.90 -43.25
N TYR A 310 -3.72 -18.83 -43.01
CA TYR A 310 -3.48 -20.21 -42.65
C TYR A 310 -4.02 -21.09 -43.77
N ALA A 311 -3.13 -21.67 -44.57
CA ALA A 311 -3.51 -22.47 -45.73
C ALA A 311 -2.47 -23.54 -46.06
N PRO A 312 -2.82 -24.61 -46.78
CA PRO A 312 -1.84 -25.59 -47.25
C PRO A 312 -0.72 -24.95 -48.08
N GLN A 313 0.48 -25.54 -48.02
CA GLN A 313 1.68 -24.93 -48.60
C GLN A 313 1.54 -24.63 -50.10
N ASN A 314 0.85 -25.50 -50.85
CA ASN A 314 0.56 -25.28 -52.28
C ASN A 314 -0.32 -24.04 -52.51
N VAL A 315 -1.33 -23.81 -51.66
CA VAL A 315 -2.20 -22.63 -51.72
C VAL A 315 -1.40 -21.36 -51.42
N ILE A 316 -0.57 -21.37 -50.37
CA ILE A 316 0.32 -20.25 -50.04
C ILE A 316 1.25 -19.95 -51.22
N ASN A 317 1.90 -20.96 -51.80
CA ASN A 317 2.80 -20.78 -52.93
C ASN A 317 2.10 -20.14 -54.14
N GLN A 318 0.85 -20.52 -54.42
CA GLN A 318 0.04 -19.91 -55.48
C GLN A 318 -0.39 -18.48 -55.15
N TYR A 319 -0.67 -18.21 -53.88
CA TYR A 319 -1.05 -16.87 -53.41
C TYR A 319 0.12 -15.88 -53.49
N LEU A 320 1.34 -16.34 -53.16
CA LEU A 320 2.57 -15.55 -53.16
C LEU A 320 3.08 -15.14 -54.55
N GLN A 321 2.54 -15.71 -55.62
CA GLN A 321 2.83 -15.26 -56.99
C GLN A 321 2.33 -13.83 -57.28
N GLY A 322 1.65 -13.16 -56.33
CA GLY A 322 1.44 -11.71 -56.33
C GLY A 322 0.03 -11.30 -55.89
N PHE A 323 -0.07 -10.51 -54.81
CA PHE A 323 -1.31 -9.93 -54.30
C PHE A 323 -1.06 -8.48 -53.84
N TYR A 324 -2.12 -7.71 -53.59
CA TYR A 324 -2.01 -6.30 -53.22
C TYR A 324 -2.45 -6.01 -51.79
N ILE A 325 -1.57 -5.41 -50.98
CA ILE A 325 -1.84 -5.10 -49.57
C ILE A 325 -1.13 -3.82 -49.12
N THR A 326 -1.74 -3.09 -48.18
CA THR A 326 -1.14 -1.97 -47.43
C THR A 326 -1.37 -2.18 -45.93
N VAL A 327 -0.30 -2.15 -45.13
CA VAL A 327 -0.33 -2.37 -43.66
C VAL A 327 0.48 -1.30 -42.90
N ASP A 328 0.81 -0.20 -43.57
CA ASP A 328 1.55 0.90 -42.95
C ASP A 328 0.68 1.65 -41.94
N GLY A 329 1.31 2.28 -40.95
CA GLY A 329 0.61 3.21 -40.09
C GLY A 329 0.19 4.50 -40.80
N GLY A 330 -0.71 5.23 -40.15
CA GLY A 330 -1.09 6.57 -40.56
C GLY A 330 0.02 7.59 -40.30
N ARG A 331 0.02 8.71 -41.01
CA ARG A 331 0.93 9.83 -40.73
C ARG A 331 0.46 10.59 -39.48
N GLY A 332 1.40 11.16 -38.74
CA GLY A 332 1.08 12.10 -37.67
C GLY A 332 0.48 13.40 -38.21
N GLY A 333 -0.48 13.97 -37.48
CA GLY A 333 -1.08 15.26 -37.81
C GLY A 333 -0.13 16.42 -37.48
N ALA A 334 -0.22 17.51 -38.23
CA ALA A 334 0.57 18.70 -37.95
C ALA A 334 0.15 19.35 -36.62
N GLY A 335 1.07 20.02 -35.94
CA GLY A 335 0.72 20.89 -34.82
C GLY A 335 -0.11 22.09 -35.27
N GLY A 336 -1.02 22.54 -34.42
CA GLY A 336 -1.81 23.76 -34.65
C GLY A 336 -0.93 24.99 -34.68
N LEU A 337 -1.35 26.02 -35.43
CA LEU A 337 -0.63 27.30 -35.49
C LEU A 337 -0.72 28.04 -34.14
N PRO A 338 0.28 28.85 -33.77
CA PRO A 338 0.19 29.70 -32.58
C PRO A 338 -0.93 30.75 -32.73
N GLY A 339 -1.38 31.28 -31.59
CA GLY A 339 -2.23 32.47 -31.56
C GLY A 339 -1.48 33.73 -31.95
N GLU A 340 -2.21 34.81 -32.19
CA GLU A 340 -1.67 36.15 -32.40
C GLU A 340 -1.40 36.82 -31.05
N ARG A 341 -0.32 37.61 -30.98
CA ARG A 341 0.03 38.34 -29.75
C ARG A 341 -0.94 39.48 -29.45
N GLY A 342 -1.21 39.72 -28.17
CA GLY A 342 -1.99 40.86 -27.70
C GLY A 342 -1.24 42.17 -27.91
N SER A 343 -1.92 43.20 -28.38
CA SER A 343 -1.33 44.54 -28.48
C SER A 343 -1.24 45.19 -27.10
N GLY A 344 -0.16 45.92 -26.82
CA GLY A 344 -0.05 46.73 -25.61
C GLY A 344 -1.05 47.89 -25.59
N GLY A 345 -1.58 48.18 -24.40
CA GLY A 345 -2.55 49.25 -24.19
C GLY A 345 -1.93 50.63 -24.41
N ALA A 346 -2.72 51.61 -24.86
CA ALA A 346 -2.24 52.99 -24.96
C ALA A 346 -1.96 53.58 -23.56
N GLY A 347 -1.02 54.52 -23.46
CA GLY A 347 -0.85 55.31 -22.25
C GLY A 347 -2.02 56.27 -22.01
N GLY A 348 -2.26 56.60 -20.75
CA GLY A 348 -3.21 57.63 -20.36
C GLY A 348 -2.67 59.03 -20.67
N PRO A 349 -3.52 59.99 -21.02
CA PRO A 349 -3.11 61.38 -21.17
C PRO A 349 -2.76 62.00 -19.81
N VAL A 350 -2.01 63.10 -19.85
CA VAL A 350 -1.74 63.94 -18.68
C VAL A 350 -3.05 64.53 -18.15
N GLY A 351 -3.11 64.84 -16.84
CA GLY A 351 -4.24 65.55 -16.26
C GLY A 351 -4.42 66.97 -16.83
N ASP A 352 -5.64 67.48 -16.77
CA ASP A 352 -5.95 68.81 -17.30
C ASP A 352 -5.31 69.90 -16.45
N SER A 353 -4.71 70.89 -17.11
CA SER A 353 -4.08 72.04 -16.44
C SER A 353 -5.07 73.19 -16.28
N LEU A 354 -4.93 73.96 -15.20
CA LEU A 354 -5.79 75.11 -14.91
C LEU A 354 -5.01 76.42 -15.00
N LYS A 355 -5.68 77.51 -15.35
CA LYS A 355 -5.10 78.86 -15.28
C LYS A 355 -5.31 79.41 -13.87
N ALA A 356 -4.21 79.70 -13.17
CA ALA A 356 -4.22 80.38 -11.87
C ALA A 356 -4.26 81.91 -12.05
N ASN A 357 -4.55 82.61 -10.96
CA ASN A 357 -4.53 84.08 -10.91
C ASN A 357 -3.15 84.64 -11.35
N PHE A 358 -3.17 85.80 -12.00
CA PHE A 358 -2.01 86.45 -12.65
C PHE A 358 -1.40 85.70 -13.86
N GLY A 359 -2.14 84.77 -14.46
CA GLY A 359 -1.77 84.15 -15.75
C GLY A 359 -0.83 82.94 -15.65
N ALA A 360 -0.48 82.50 -14.44
CA ALA A 360 0.35 81.30 -14.24
C ALA A 360 -0.44 80.01 -14.55
N VAL A 361 0.18 79.02 -15.21
CA VAL A 361 -0.48 77.73 -15.51
C VAL A 361 -0.16 76.73 -14.40
N CYS A 362 -1.21 76.19 -13.77
CA CYS A 362 -1.12 75.14 -12.77
C CYS A 362 -1.11 73.76 -13.45
N GLY A 363 0.10 73.22 -13.62
CA GLY A 363 0.33 71.91 -14.27
C GLY A 363 0.52 71.97 -15.79
N PRO A 364 0.93 70.85 -16.41
CA PRO A 364 1.41 69.64 -15.76
C PRO A 364 2.91 69.70 -15.41
N GLY A 365 3.58 70.81 -15.74
CA GLY A 365 5.04 70.92 -15.61
C GLY A 365 5.75 69.94 -16.56
N SER A 366 6.75 69.22 -16.05
CA SER A 366 7.52 68.21 -16.81
C SER A 366 6.83 66.85 -16.94
N ARG A 367 5.59 66.69 -16.47
CA ARG A 367 4.88 65.41 -16.49
C ARG A 367 4.33 65.08 -17.87
N THR A 368 4.53 63.85 -18.31
CA THR A 368 4.16 63.37 -19.65
C THR A 368 2.97 62.40 -19.60
N ALA A 369 2.39 62.15 -20.77
CA ALA A 369 1.45 61.06 -20.94
C ALA A 369 2.15 59.73 -20.63
N GLY A 370 1.36 58.73 -20.25
CA GLY A 370 1.89 57.38 -20.10
C GLY A 370 2.41 56.85 -21.43
N SER A 371 3.38 55.94 -21.36
CA SER A 371 3.83 55.20 -22.52
C SER A 371 2.85 54.07 -22.87
N ARG A 372 2.81 53.68 -24.14
CA ARG A 372 2.10 52.47 -24.57
C ARG A 372 2.75 51.26 -23.90
N GLY A 373 1.94 50.32 -23.42
CA GLY A 373 2.43 49.03 -22.92
C GLY A 373 3.12 48.22 -24.02
N PRO A 374 4.02 47.28 -23.68
CA PRO A 374 4.61 46.39 -24.66
C PRO A 374 3.57 45.43 -25.24
N ASP A 375 3.78 44.98 -26.48
CA ASP A 375 3.00 43.87 -27.05
C ASP A 375 3.37 42.55 -26.33
N GLY A 376 2.42 41.62 -26.31
CA GLY A 376 2.69 40.27 -25.82
C GLY A 376 3.73 39.54 -26.69
N ALA A 377 4.32 38.48 -26.16
CA ALA A 377 5.21 37.62 -26.90
C ALA A 377 4.44 36.72 -27.90
N SER A 378 5.09 36.40 -29.03
CA SER A 378 4.63 35.36 -29.96
C SER A 378 4.84 33.96 -29.35
N SER A 379 4.08 32.98 -29.84
CA SER A 379 4.17 31.58 -29.41
C SER A 379 4.62 30.68 -30.56
N ALA A 380 4.99 29.44 -30.24
CA ALA A 380 5.34 28.41 -31.22
C ALA A 380 4.12 27.61 -31.70
N GLN A 381 4.26 27.03 -32.90
CA GLN A 381 3.37 25.98 -33.38
C GLN A 381 3.38 24.79 -32.41
N GLY A 382 2.24 24.09 -32.29
CA GLY A 382 2.17 22.85 -31.53
C GLY A 382 3.10 21.77 -32.10
N SER A 383 3.36 20.71 -31.34
CA SER A 383 4.15 19.60 -31.85
C SER A 383 3.37 18.81 -32.90
N SER A 384 4.05 18.30 -33.93
CA SER A 384 3.44 17.30 -34.82
C SER A 384 3.20 15.99 -34.06
N GLY A 385 2.11 15.29 -34.40
CA GLY A 385 1.85 13.95 -33.90
C GLY A 385 2.87 12.93 -34.45
N TYR A 386 2.98 11.80 -33.77
CA TYR A 386 3.85 10.71 -34.21
C TYR A 386 3.24 9.94 -35.39
N GLU A 387 4.07 9.37 -36.26
CA GLU A 387 3.61 8.39 -37.25
C GLU A 387 3.14 7.11 -36.56
N GLY A 388 2.09 6.50 -37.11
CA GLY A 388 1.57 5.22 -36.66
C GLY A 388 2.54 4.09 -36.98
N GLY A 389 2.68 3.16 -36.04
CA GLY A 389 3.53 1.98 -36.23
C GLY A 389 2.91 0.91 -37.12
N LYS A 390 3.68 -0.18 -37.32
CA LYS A 390 3.20 -1.46 -37.84
C LYS A 390 3.06 -2.44 -36.69
N LEU A 391 2.05 -3.30 -36.75
CA LEU A 391 1.97 -4.46 -35.85
C LEU A 391 3.14 -5.43 -36.13
N PRO A 392 3.58 -6.21 -35.12
CA PRO A 392 4.51 -7.32 -35.35
C PRO A 392 3.93 -8.34 -36.34
N ASP A 393 4.75 -8.77 -37.29
CA ASP A 393 4.35 -9.66 -38.40
C ASP A 393 3.04 -9.21 -39.07
N PRO A 394 3.00 -7.99 -39.64
CA PRO A 394 1.76 -7.38 -40.13
C PRO A 394 1.18 -8.14 -41.33
N ILE A 395 1.98 -9.00 -41.96
CA ILE A 395 1.55 -9.99 -42.94
C ILE A 395 2.19 -11.30 -42.52
N SER A 396 1.37 -12.30 -42.19
CA SER A 396 1.83 -13.63 -41.79
C SER A 396 1.14 -14.71 -42.61
N MET A 397 1.92 -15.68 -43.07
CA MET A 397 1.46 -16.82 -43.88
C MET A 397 1.97 -18.09 -43.20
N ARG A 398 1.06 -18.99 -42.78
CA ARG A 398 1.40 -20.19 -42.02
C ARG A 398 0.82 -21.43 -42.70
N SER A 399 1.67 -22.40 -42.97
CA SER A 399 1.22 -23.63 -43.63
C SER A 399 0.40 -24.49 -42.67
N ILE A 400 -0.75 -24.98 -43.11
CA ILE A 400 -1.56 -25.93 -42.35
C ILE A 400 -1.65 -27.28 -43.07
N ASP A 401 -1.73 -28.37 -42.30
CA ASP A 401 -2.06 -29.69 -42.82
C ASP A 401 -3.60 -29.83 -42.86
N PRO A 402 -4.20 -30.16 -44.02
CA PRO A 402 -5.65 -30.30 -44.15
C PRO A 402 -6.27 -31.34 -43.21
N ASP A 403 -5.55 -32.42 -42.92
CA ASP A 403 -6.05 -33.50 -42.07
C ASP A 403 -5.93 -33.11 -40.60
N ASP A 404 -4.87 -32.42 -40.19
CA ASP A 404 -4.79 -31.83 -38.85
C ASP A 404 -5.89 -30.79 -38.61
N PHE A 405 -6.16 -29.94 -39.61
CA PHE A 405 -7.21 -28.93 -39.53
C PHE A 405 -8.59 -29.56 -39.32
N ARG A 406 -8.90 -30.64 -40.05
CA ARG A 406 -10.16 -31.38 -39.89
C ARG A 406 -10.20 -32.17 -38.59
N ARG A 407 -9.10 -32.83 -38.20
CA ARG A 407 -9.02 -33.63 -36.96
C ARG A 407 -9.22 -32.76 -35.73
N ILE A 408 -8.60 -31.59 -35.69
CA ILE A 408 -8.72 -30.66 -34.55
C ILE A 408 -10.19 -30.30 -34.30
N LEU A 409 -11.02 -30.13 -35.33
CA LEU A 409 -12.46 -29.86 -35.19
C LEU A 409 -13.27 -31.02 -34.53
N LEU A 410 -12.70 -32.22 -34.40
CA LEU A 410 -13.37 -33.39 -33.82
C LEU A 410 -12.95 -33.70 -32.36
N GLU A 411 -11.88 -33.09 -31.85
CA GLU A 411 -11.36 -33.31 -30.48
C GLU A 411 -12.37 -32.85 -29.40
N PRO A 412 -12.26 -33.22 -28.11
CA PRO A 412 -13.08 -32.60 -27.05
C PRO A 412 -12.82 -31.08 -26.96
N VAL A 413 -13.76 -30.34 -26.36
CA VAL A 413 -13.61 -28.89 -26.19
C VAL A 413 -14.18 -28.43 -24.84
N ILE A 414 -13.47 -27.51 -24.20
CA ILE A 414 -13.89 -26.77 -23.01
C ILE A 414 -14.37 -25.39 -23.46
N PHE A 415 -15.60 -25.05 -23.10
CA PHE A 415 -16.16 -23.71 -23.25
C PHE A 415 -15.90 -22.89 -21.99
N GLU A 416 -16.31 -23.42 -20.84
CA GLU A 416 -16.33 -22.66 -19.59
C GLU A 416 -15.89 -23.56 -18.44
N ALA A 417 -15.14 -22.99 -17.49
CA ALA A 417 -14.91 -23.55 -16.17
C ALA A 417 -15.58 -22.66 -15.12
N THR A 418 -16.46 -23.22 -14.29
CA THR A 418 -17.20 -22.45 -13.29
C THR A 418 -17.09 -23.10 -11.90
N PRO A 419 -16.62 -22.39 -10.87
CA PRO A 419 -16.02 -21.04 -10.93
C PRO A 419 -14.61 -21.05 -11.56
N VAL A 420 -14.21 -19.91 -12.16
CA VAL A 420 -12.84 -19.71 -12.67
C VAL A 420 -11.85 -19.41 -11.54
N TYR A 421 -12.34 -18.86 -10.42
CA TYR A 421 -11.56 -18.59 -9.20
C TYR A 421 -12.14 -19.43 -8.08
N ALA A 422 -11.36 -20.38 -7.58
CA ALA A 422 -11.84 -21.40 -6.65
C ALA A 422 -10.89 -21.58 -5.47
N PHE A 423 -11.43 -22.04 -4.35
CA PHE A 423 -10.60 -22.58 -3.27
C PHE A 423 -10.31 -24.06 -3.52
N ALA A 424 -9.21 -24.60 -2.97
CA ALA A 424 -8.99 -26.03 -2.99
C ALA A 424 -10.15 -26.78 -2.31
N GLY A 425 -10.54 -27.92 -2.87
CA GLY A 425 -11.69 -28.71 -2.46
C GLY A 425 -13.04 -28.25 -3.02
N GLU A 426 -13.10 -27.10 -3.70
CA GLU A 426 -14.33 -26.62 -4.34
C GLU A 426 -14.62 -27.38 -5.63
N THR A 427 -15.91 -27.59 -5.94
CA THR A 427 -16.34 -28.26 -7.17
C THR A 427 -16.29 -27.32 -8.36
N ILE A 428 -15.54 -27.70 -9.39
CA ILE A 428 -15.47 -26.99 -10.67
C ILE A 428 -16.32 -27.72 -11.69
N THR A 429 -17.19 -27.00 -12.39
CA THR A 429 -17.96 -27.51 -13.52
C THR A 429 -17.34 -27.06 -14.84
N LEU A 430 -16.96 -28.01 -15.69
CA LEU A 430 -16.57 -27.74 -17.06
C LEU A 430 -17.75 -27.94 -18.00
N LYS A 431 -18.15 -26.88 -18.70
CA LYS A 431 -19.06 -26.96 -19.84
C LYS A 431 -18.27 -27.06 -21.13
N GLY A 432 -18.70 -27.92 -22.03
CA GLY A 432 -17.97 -28.21 -23.25
C GLY A 432 -18.78 -29.04 -24.24
N LYS A 433 -18.07 -29.77 -25.09
CA LYS A 433 -18.63 -30.79 -25.99
C LYS A 433 -17.67 -31.97 -26.17
N ARG A 434 -18.26 -33.11 -26.53
CA ARG A 434 -17.60 -34.39 -26.81
C ARG A 434 -16.81 -34.93 -25.62
N TYR A 435 -17.33 -34.72 -24.42
CA TYR A 435 -16.82 -35.43 -23.24
C TYR A 435 -17.27 -36.90 -23.26
N THR A 436 -16.37 -37.80 -22.87
CA THR A 436 -16.68 -39.22 -22.69
C THR A 436 -16.61 -39.61 -21.22
N LYS A 437 -17.28 -40.70 -20.83
CA LYS A 437 -17.34 -41.14 -19.42
C LYS A 437 -15.98 -41.45 -18.79
N THR A 438 -14.96 -41.70 -19.62
CA THR A 438 -13.59 -42.03 -19.20
C THR A 438 -12.62 -40.87 -19.27
N ASP A 439 -13.10 -39.68 -19.64
CA ASP A 439 -12.27 -38.49 -19.71
C ASP A 439 -11.72 -38.14 -18.33
N VAL A 440 -10.55 -37.53 -18.30
CA VAL A 440 -9.94 -36.94 -17.10
C VAL A 440 -9.58 -35.49 -17.38
N VAL A 441 -9.59 -34.64 -16.34
CA VAL A 441 -9.04 -33.29 -16.45
C VAL A 441 -7.57 -33.35 -16.08
N LEU A 442 -6.72 -32.68 -16.85
CA LEU A 442 -5.32 -32.42 -16.54
C LEU A 442 -5.21 -31.02 -15.97
N ILE A 443 -4.57 -30.87 -14.81
CA ILE A 443 -4.18 -29.57 -14.24
C ILE A 443 -2.66 -29.50 -14.28
N ASP A 444 -2.13 -28.55 -15.05
CA ASP A 444 -0.70 -28.45 -15.39
C ASP A 444 -0.11 -29.80 -15.88
N GLY A 445 -0.91 -30.55 -16.62
CA GLY A 445 -0.56 -31.88 -17.16
C GLY A 445 -0.80 -33.05 -16.19
N SER A 446 -1.11 -32.79 -14.92
CA SER A 446 -1.39 -33.84 -13.92
C SER A 446 -2.87 -34.23 -13.92
N PRO A 447 -3.23 -35.53 -14.05
CA PRO A 447 -4.62 -35.95 -14.10
C PRO A 447 -5.33 -35.79 -12.75
N VAL A 448 -6.54 -35.25 -12.77
CA VAL A 448 -7.49 -35.22 -11.66
C VAL A 448 -8.75 -36.01 -12.03
N PRO A 449 -9.32 -36.80 -11.09
CA PRO A 449 -10.57 -37.51 -11.33
C PRO A 449 -11.73 -36.57 -11.65
N THR A 450 -12.59 -36.98 -12.56
CA THR A 450 -13.77 -36.23 -12.99
C THR A 450 -15.04 -37.05 -12.91
N ASN A 451 -16.16 -36.39 -12.67
CA ASN A 451 -17.51 -36.92 -12.82
C ASN A 451 -18.11 -36.36 -14.11
N VAL A 452 -18.21 -37.18 -15.15
CA VAL A 452 -18.78 -36.78 -16.44
C VAL A 452 -20.28 -37.04 -16.45
N TYR A 453 -21.09 -35.99 -16.57
CA TYR A 453 -22.56 -36.08 -16.53
C TYR A 453 -23.17 -36.24 -17.91
N SER A 454 -22.59 -35.59 -18.90
CA SER A 454 -23.01 -35.64 -20.30
C SER A 454 -21.81 -35.41 -21.21
N ASP A 455 -22.03 -35.53 -22.51
CA ASP A 455 -21.09 -35.11 -23.54
C ASP A 455 -20.78 -33.59 -23.51
N THR A 456 -21.46 -32.83 -22.67
CA THR A 456 -21.43 -31.37 -22.60
C THR A 456 -21.08 -30.82 -21.22
N SER A 457 -21.02 -31.68 -20.18
CA SER A 457 -20.80 -31.26 -18.80
C SER A 457 -20.05 -32.31 -17.99
N MET A 458 -18.99 -31.88 -17.30
CA MET A 458 -18.28 -32.68 -16.31
C MET A 458 -17.87 -31.83 -15.10
N GLN A 459 -17.58 -32.47 -13.97
CA GLN A 459 -17.07 -31.81 -12.77
C GLN A 459 -15.80 -32.47 -12.24
N PHE A 460 -15.00 -31.70 -11.52
CA PHE A 460 -13.88 -32.19 -10.71
C PHE A 460 -13.73 -31.32 -9.46
N PHE A 461 -12.95 -31.79 -8.48
CA PHE A 461 -12.61 -30.99 -7.30
C PHE A 461 -11.28 -30.28 -7.52
N ALA A 462 -11.23 -28.98 -7.21
CA ALA A 462 -9.98 -28.22 -7.22
C ALA A 462 -8.96 -28.87 -6.26
N PRO A 463 -7.76 -29.26 -6.72
CA PRO A 463 -6.81 -29.97 -5.86
C PRO A 463 -6.09 -29.02 -4.89
N PHE A 464 -5.46 -29.58 -3.87
CA PHE A 464 -4.62 -28.86 -2.90
C PHE A 464 -3.22 -28.58 -3.48
N ILE A 465 -3.19 -27.78 -4.55
CA ILE A 465 -1.98 -27.33 -5.22
C ILE A 465 -1.65 -25.88 -4.85
N ARG A 466 -0.52 -25.37 -5.37
CA ARG A 466 -0.09 -23.99 -5.13
C ARG A 466 -1.16 -23.01 -5.58
N GLY A 467 -1.22 -21.84 -4.95
CA GLY A 467 -2.12 -20.77 -5.40
C GLY A 467 -1.64 -20.09 -6.68
N GLY A 468 -2.58 -19.48 -7.41
CA GLY A 468 -2.32 -18.77 -8.65
C GLY A 468 -3.06 -19.36 -9.85
N GLN A 469 -2.62 -19.00 -11.05
CA GLN A 469 -3.24 -19.45 -12.30
C GLN A 469 -2.66 -20.80 -12.76
N HIS A 470 -3.54 -21.75 -13.04
CA HIS A 470 -3.24 -23.08 -13.54
C HIS A 470 -3.88 -23.33 -14.90
N THR A 471 -3.24 -24.17 -15.71
CA THR A 471 -3.79 -24.61 -16.99
C THR A 471 -4.62 -25.87 -16.78
N ILE A 472 -5.83 -25.90 -17.34
CA ILE A 472 -6.69 -27.08 -17.34
C ILE A 472 -6.97 -27.58 -18.77
N GLN A 473 -7.06 -28.88 -18.95
CA GLN A 473 -7.33 -29.53 -20.23
C GLN A 473 -8.07 -30.85 -20.01
N VAL A 474 -8.93 -31.28 -20.93
CA VAL A 474 -9.56 -32.62 -20.88
C VAL A 474 -8.73 -33.58 -21.73
N LYS A 475 -8.49 -34.78 -21.21
CA LYS A 475 -7.83 -35.88 -21.91
C LYS A 475 -8.78 -37.08 -22.01
N GLN A 476 -9.02 -37.54 -23.23
CA GLN A 476 -9.79 -38.75 -23.51
C GLN A 476 -8.92 -40.01 -23.34
N SER A 477 -9.57 -41.18 -23.28
CA SER A 477 -8.90 -42.47 -23.07
C SER A 477 -7.93 -42.87 -24.19
N ASP A 478 -8.15 -42.37 -25.41
CA ASP A 478 -7.28 -42.58 -26.57
C ASP A 478 -6.07 -41.61 -26.59
N GLY A 479 -5.99 -40.70 -25.63
CA GLY A 479 -4.94 -39.69 -25.53
C GLY A 479 -5.28 -38.35 -26.18
N THR A 480 -6.44 -38.21 -26.84
CA THR A 480 -6.88 -36.96 -27.44
C THR A 480 -7.08 -35.88 -26.38
N LEU A 481 -6.57 -34.68 -26.64
CA LEU A 481 -6.62 -33.54 -25.72
C LEU A 481 -7.62 -32.48 -26.21
N SER A 482 -8.28 -31.78 -25.28
CA SER A 482 -9.10 -30.60 -25.60
C SER A 482 -8.24 -29.36 -25.82
N ASN A 483 -8.88 -28.22 -26.13
CA ASN A 483 -8.27 -26.92 -25.89
C ASN A 483 -7.93 -26.73 -24.41
N LYS A 484 -6.98 -25.83 -24.13
CA LYS A 484 -6.62 -25.41 -22.77
C LYS A 484 -7.55 -24.31 -22.27
N ALA A 485 -7.92 -24.38 -20.99
CA ALA A 485 -8.57 -23.30 -20.26
C ALA A 485 -7.75 -22.95 -18.99
N SER A 486 -8.17 -21.93 -18.24
CA SER A 486 -7.51 -21.53 -16.99
C SER A 486 -8.40 -21.71 -15.78
N LEU A 487 -7.79 -22.09 -14.66
CA LEU A 487 -8.39 -22.13 -13.33
C LEU A 487 -7.46 -21.38 -12.38
N TYR A 488 -8.00 -20.51 -11.55
CA TYR A 488 -7.24 -19.79 -10.54
C TYR A 488 -7.54 -20.38 -9.15
N ILE A 489 -6.49 -20.85 -8.45
CA ILE A 489 -6.59 -21.36 -7.08
C ILE A 489 -6.31 -20.22 -6.09
N LYS A 490 -7.32 -19.84 -5.32
CA LYS A 490 -7.23 -18.79 -4.30
C LYS A 490 -6.58 -19.31 -3.02
N PRO A 491 -5.79 -18.47 -2.33
CA PRO A 491 -5.26 -18.83 -1.01
C PRO A 491 -6.39 -18.81 0.03
N LYS A 492 -6.38 -19.78 0.94
CA LYS A 492 -7.29 -19.83 2.10
C LYS A 492 -6.47 -20.16 3.35
N VAL A 493 -6.77 -19.49 4.45
CA VAL A 493 -6.18 -19.77 5.76
C VAL A 493 -7.27 -20.33 6.66
N ASP A 494 -7.06 -21.53 7.17
CA ASP A 494 -8.01 -22.25 8.02
C ASP A 494 -7.63 -22.15 9.51
N SER A 495 -6.34 -22.28 9.85
CA SER A 495 -5.85 -22.21 11.23
C SER A 495 -4.38 -21.78 11.33
N ALA A 496 -3.89 -21.60 12.56
CA ALA A 496 -2.50 -21.32 12.87
C ALA A 496 -2.00 -22.26 13.98
N LYS A 497 -0.74 -22.68 13.89
CA LYS A 497 -0.03 -23.50 14.89
C LYS A 497 1.27 -22.81 15.31
N GLN A 498 1.68 -23.02 16.54
CA GLN A 498 2.98 -22.59 17.06
C GLN A 498 3.55 -23.70 17.96
N ASP A 499 4.86 -23.90 17.93
CA ASP A 499 5.57 -24.90 18.75
C ASP A 499 4.99 -26.33 18.65
N ASN A 500 4.55 -26.72 17.44
CA ASN A 500 3.88 -28.00 17.14
C ASN A 500 2.60 -28.27 17.93
N LYS A 501 2.04 -27.26 18.60
CA LYS A 501 0.75 -27.34 19.29
C LYS A 501 -0.33 -26.69 18.43
N GLU A 502 -1.52 -27.28 18.46
CA GLU A 502 -2.71 -26.55 18.06
C GLU A 502 -3.00 -25.54 19.15
N ASN A 503 -2.94 -24.26 18.79
CA ASN A 503 -3.14 -23.21 19.76
C ASN A 503 -4.63 -23.15 20.11
N GLU A 504 -4.97 -23.52 21.34
CA GLU A 504 -6.31 -23.28 21.88
C GLU A 504 -6.69 -21.82 21.64
N HIS A 505 -7.84 -21.58 21.01
CA HIS A 505 -8.33 -20.24 20.67
C HIS A 505 -7.41 -19.41 19.75
N MET A 506 -6.48 -20.05 19.03
CA MET A 506 -5.57 -19.39 18.09
C MET A 506 -4.65 -18.36 18.74
N ARG A 507 -4.28 -18.60 20.01
CA ARG A 507 -3.35 -17.76 20.77
C ARG A 507 -1.90 -18.02 20.35
N VAL A 508 -1.16 -16.99 19.95
CA VAL A 508 0.22 -17.09 19.42
C VAL A 508 1.14 -16.09 20.12
N VAL A 509 2.35 -16.53 20.48
CA VAL A 509 3.36 -15.72 21.16
C VAL A 509 4.22 -14.97 20.14
N PRO A 510 4.32 -13.63 20.21
CA PRO A 510 5.27 -12.86 19.41
C PRO A 510 6.73 -13.30 19.60
N GLY A 511 7.54 -13.12 18.56
CA GLY A 511 8.96 -13.49 18.52
C GLY A 511 9.24 -14.95 18.16
N ARG A 512 8.20 -15.78 18.03
CA ARG A 512 8.31 -17.20 17.66
C ARG A 512 7.76 -17.47 16.25
N LYS A 513 8.14 -18.62 15.70
CA LYS A 513 7.62 -19.09 14.41
C LYS A 513 6.16 -19.51 14.54
N VAL A 514 5.36 -19.19 13.53
CA VAL A 514 3.96 -19.58 13.41
C VAL A 514 3.75 -20.23 12.06
N THR A 515 3.05 -21.36 12.04
CA THR A 515 2.67 -22.07 10.82
C THR A 515 1.19 -21.85 10.55
N LEU A 516 0.86 -21.14 9.48
CA LEU A 516 -0.50 -21.08 8.94
C LEU A 516 -0.81 -22.37 8.20
N ILE A 517 -2.02 -22.87 8.41
CA ILE A 517 -2.56 -24.06 7.74
C ILE A 517 -3.74 -23.63 6.90
N GLY A 518 -3.77 -24.12 5.66
CA GLY A 518 -4.84 -23.82 4.73
C GLY A 518 -4.61 -24.45 3.37
N SER A 519 -4.84 -23.71 2.30
CA SER A 519 -4.67 -24.18 0.93
C SER A 519 -4.37 -23.04 -0.04
N GLY A 520 -3.88 -23.37 -1.24
CA GLY A 520 -3.58 -22.38 -2.26
C GLY A 520 -2.44 -21.44 -1.86
N PHE A 521 -1.51 -21.88 -1.01
CA PHE A 521 -0.30 -21.11 -0.70
C PHE A 521 0.72 -21.28 -1.82
N SER A 522 1.52 -20.25 -2.06
CA SER A 522 2.52 -20.23 -3.13
C SER A 522 3.82 -19.59 -2.66
N GLU A 523 4.87 -19.74 -3.47
CA GLU A 523 6.16 -19.13 -3.19
C GLU A 523 6.03 -17.60 -3.24
N ASN A 524 6.83 -16.91 -2.42
CA ASN A 524 6.82 -15.45 -2.29
C ASN A 524 5.48 -14.86 -1.81
N ALA A 525 4.61 -15.68 -1.20
CA ALA A 525 3.44 -15.17 -0.50
C ALA A 525 3.86 -14.30 0.70
N ILE A 526 3.08 -13.27 0.97
CA ILE A 526 3.25 -12.38 2.12
C ILE A 526 2.25 -12.80 3.19
N VAL A 527 2.70 -12.94 4.44
CA VAL A 527 1.82 -13.05 5.61
C VAL A 527 1.70 -11.66 6.24
N ARG A 528 0.48 -11.22 6.50
CA ARG A 528 0.19 -9.90 7.05
C ARG A 528 -0.64 -10.03 8.33
N ILE A 529 -0.20 -9.41 9.41
CA ILE A 529 -0.91 -9.32 10.69
C ILE A 529 -1.28 -7.85 10.95
N ASN A 530 -2.57 -7.52 11.07
CA ASN A 530 -3.06 -6.14 11.24
C ASN A 530 -2.34 -5.12 10.32
N ASP A 531 -2.26 -5.45 9.03
CA ASP A 531 -1.61 -4.64 8.00
C ASP A 531 -0.08 -4.54 8.00
N GLN A 532 0.60 -5.21 8.93
CA GLN A 532 2.05 -5.33 8.95
C GLN A 532 2.51 -6.63 8.31
N ASP A 533 3.45 -6.55 7.37
CA ASP A 533 4.04 -7.73 6.73
C ASP A 533 5.00 -8.43 7.69
N MET A 534 4.89 -9.76 7.76
CA MET A 534 5.71 -10.59 8.62
C MET A 534 7.01 -11.03 7.92
N PRO A 535 8.13 -11.13 8.64
CA PRO A 535 9.38 -11.62 8.08
C PRO A 535 9.44 -13.15 8.00
N ASP A 536 10.47 -13.64 7.32
CA ASP A 536 10.87 -15.05 7.21
C ASP A 536 9.77 -16.00 6.70
N VAL A 537 8.86 -15.47 5.87
CA VAL A 537 7.78 -16.27 5.29
C VAL A 537 8.36 -17.36 4.38
N THR A 538 8.11 -18.62 4.74
CA THR A 538 8.62 -19.80 4.05
C THR A 538 7.47 -20.72 3.70
N LEU A 539 7.37 -21.12 2.42
CA LEU A 539 6.41 -22.12 1.96
C LEU A 539 6.93 -23.51 2.33
N LEU A 540 6.21 -24.21 3.22
CA LEU A 540 6.51 -25.61 3.55
C LEU A 540 5.80 -26.56 2.57
N SER A 541 4.56 -26.24 2.23
CA SER A 541 3.74 -26.96 1.25
C SER A 541 2.63 -26.04 0.72
N PRO A 542 1.88 -26.42 -0.33
CA PRO A 542 0.70 -25.66 -0.76
C PRO A 542 -0.39 -25.46 0.30
N THR A 543 -0.27 -26.15 1.45
CA THR A 543 -1.21 -26.09 2.58
C THR A 543 -0.59 -25.53 3.86
N GLN A 544 0.72 -25.22 3.87
CA GLN A 544 1.43 -24.73 5.06
C GLN A 544 2.43 -23.62 4.73
N LEU A 545 2.30 -22.49 5.44
CA LEU A 545 3.24 -21.36 5.41
C LEU A 545 3.78 -21.13 6.82
N GLU A 546 5.09 -21.06 6.98
CA GLU A 546 5.74 -20.69 8.25
C GLU A 546 6.26 -19.26 8.17
N PHE A 547 6.19 -18.50 9.26
CA PHE A 547 6.72 -17.14 9.35
C PHE A 547 7.15 -16.80 10.79
N THR A 548 7.98 -15.77 10.98
CA THR A 548 8.31 -15.25 12.31
C THR A 548 7.29 -14.19 12.71
N LEU A 549 6.54 -14.41 13.79
CA LEU A 549 5.53 -13.46 14.25
C LEU A 549 6.19 -12.27 14.95
N ILE A 550 5.93 -11.05 14.48
CA ILE A 550 6.27 -9.81 15.19
C ILE A 550 4.96 -9.17 15.66
N ARG A 551 4.93 -8.67 16.89
CA ARG A 551 3.77 -7.92 17.39
C ARG A 551 3.53 -6.68 16.51
N PRO A 552 2.35 -6.51 15.89
CA PRO A 552 2.04 -5.34 15.08
C PRO A 552 2.12 -4.04 15.88
N SER A 553 2.51 -2.95 15.21
CA SER A 553 2.50 -1.62 15.83
C SER A 553 1.08 -1.10 16.14
N THR A 554 0.09 -1.54 15.37
CA THR A 554 -1.33 -1.17 15.50
C THR A 554 -2.14 -2.36 16.05
N VAL A 555 -2.06 -2.57 17.35
CA VAL A 555 -2.90 -3.54 18.06
C VAL A 555 -3.48 -2.90 19.31
N GLU A 556 -4.77 -3.14 19.56
CA GLU A 556 -5.45 -2.65 20.75
C GLU A 556 -4.90 -3.36 21.98
N GLN A 557 -4.66 -2.58 23.04
CA GLN A 557 -4.14 -3.12 24.29
C GLN A 557 -5.20 -3.95 25.00
N ASN A 558 -4.88 -5.21 25.30
CA ASN A 558 -5.72 -6.10 26.07
C ASN A 558 -4.85 -7.09 26.87
N PRO A 559 -4.72 -6.93 28.21
CA PRO A 559 -3.90 -7.80 29.05
C PRO A 559 -4.25 -9.29 28.97
N SER A 560 -5.51 -9.64 28.67
CA SER A 560 -5.94 -11.04 28.53
C SER A 560 -5.59 -11.67 27.17
N GLY A 561 -5.06 -10.88 26.22
CA GLY A 561 -4.71 -11.31 24.88
C GLY A 561 -5.14 -10.29 23.84
N GLU A 562 -4.21 -9.89 22.98
CA GLU A 562 -4.45 -8.82 22.02
C GLU A 562 -5.00 -9.40 20.72
N HIS A 563 -6.18 -8.96 20.29
CA HIS A 563 -6.80 -9.49 19.08
C HIS A 563 -6.11 -8.95 17.82
N ALA A 564 -5.78 -9.85 16.89
CA ALA A 564 -5.23 -9.48 15.60
C ALA A 564 -5.82 -10.35 14.48
N THR A 565 -5.61 -9.89 13.24
CA THR A 565 -6.08 -10.58 12.03
C THR A 565 -4.91 -10.96 11.15
N ALA A 566 -4.82 -12.24 10.79
CA ALA A 566 -3.85 -12.78 9.85
C ALA A 566 -4.47 -12.96 8.47
N ARG A 567 -3.69 -12.70 7.42
CA ARG A 567 -4.04 -13.03 6.03
C ARG A 567 -2.78 -13.32 5.22
N VAL A 568 -2.95 -14.11 4.17
CA VAL A 568 -1.93 -14.42 3.17
C VAL A 568 -2.24 -13.64 1.89
N ILE A 569 -1.22 -13.07 1.25
CA ILE A 569 -1.32 -12.36 -0.02
C ILE A 569 -0.36 -13.02 -1.01
N LEU A 570 -0.85 -13.46 -2.16
CA LEU A 570 -0.01 -14.04 -3.21
C LEU A 570 0.80 -12.94 -3.95
N SER A 571 1.81 -13.36 -4.72
CA SER A 571 2.71 -12.46 -5.46
C SER A 571 2.01 -11.57 -6.50
N ASP A 572 0.82 -11.97 -6.96
CA ASP A 572 -0.03 -11.18 -7.86
C ASP A 572 -0.98 -10.20 -7.13
N GLY A 573 -0.90 -10.15 -5.80
CA GLY A 573 -1.71 -9.29 -4.95
C GLY A 573 -3.01 -9.92 -4.46
N THR A 574 -3.32 -11.17 -4.81
CA THR A 574 -4.57 -11.84 -4.40
C THR A 574 -4.57 -12.17 -2.90
N PRO A 575 -5.53 -11.66 -2.11
CA PRO A 575 -5.60 -11.96 -0.68
C PRO A 575 -6.38 -13.24 -0.38
N SER A 576 -6.03 -13.89 0.72
CA SER A 576 -6.84 -14.93 1.37
C SER A 576 -8.03 -14.35 2.15
N ASN A 577 -8.84 -15.21 2.74
CA ASN A 577 -9.67 -14.82 3.88
C ASN A 577 -8.82 -14.33 5.06
N THR A 578 -9.45 -13.63 6.00
CA THR A 578 -8.85 -13.27 7.28
C THR A 578 -9.03 -14.39 8.29
N LEU A 579 -8.04 -14.54 9.16
CA LEU A 579 -8.02 -15.46 10.28
C LEU A 579 -7.84 -14.64 11.57
N ASN A 580 -8.76 -14.75 12.51
CA ASN A 580 -8.60 -14.10 13.81
C ASN A 580 -7.59 -14.88 14.65
N ILE A 581 -6.62 -14.18 15.22
CA ILE A 581 -5.63 -14.71 16.15
C ILE A 581 -5.63 -13.86 17.42
N VAL A 582 -5.15 -14.44 18.51
CA VAL A 582 -4.92 -13.70 19.76
C VAL A 582 -3.42 -13.66 19.99
N LEU A 583 -2.82 -12.49 20.04
CA LEU A 583 -1.42 -12.35 20.42
C LEU A 583 -1.32 -12.53 21.93
N ASP A 584 -0.40 -13.38 22.34
CA ASP A 584 -0.10 -13.57 23.74
C ASP A 584 0.47 -12.29 24.36
N THR A 585 0.30 -12.15 25.65
CA THR A 585 0.64 -10.97 26.45
C THR A 585 1.47 -11.38 27.65
N PHE A 586 2.16 -10.41 28.25
CA PHE A 586 2.93 -10.62 29.47
C PHE A 586 2.49 -9.61 30.53
N SER A 587 2.03 -10.12 31.67
CA SER A 587 1.54 -9.32 32.79
C SER A 587 2.50 -9.40 33.97
N MET A 588 2.98 -8.24 34.41
CA MET A 588 3.87 -8.09 35.55
C MET A 588 3.21 -7.26 36.65
N VAL A 589 3.41 -7.67 37.90
CA VAL A 589 3.01 -6.89 39.07
C VAL A 589 4.24 -6.60 39.93
N VAL A 590 4.34 -5.37 40.44
CA VAL A 590 5.40 -4.98 41.38
C VAL A 590 4.76 -4.72 42.73
N LEU A 591 5.14 -5.52 43.71
CA LEU A 591 4.68 -5.46 45.09
C LEU A 591 5.89 -5.19 45.99
N GLY A 592 5.69 -4.52 47.11
CA GLY A 592 6.77 -4.30 48.07
C GLY A 592 6.88 -2.87 48.55
N ASP A 593 8.06 -2.50 48.96
CA ASP A 593 8.37 -1.21 49.54
C ASP A 593 9.08 -0.25 48.59
N SER A 594 9.75 0.75 49.17
CA SER A 594 10.55 1.78 48.50
C SER A 594 11.61 1.24 47.55
N VAL A 595 12.19 0.07 47.82
CA VAL A 595 13.21 -0.53 46.97
C VAL A 595 12.57 -1.05 45.68
N SER A 596 11.52 -1.87 45.78
CA SER A 596 10.67 -2.32 44.65
C SER A 596 10.03 -1.16 43.90
N TRP A 597 9.63 -0.10 44.59
CA TRP A 597 9.13 1.14 43.98
C TRP A 597 10.20 1.89 43.16
N GLY A 598 11.47 1.79 43.54
CA GLY A 598 12.56 2.54 42.92
C GLY A 598 12.61 4.01 43.36
N GLN A 599 12.55 4.25 44.67
CA GLN A 599 12.55 5.58 45.28
C GLN A 599 13.62 6.51 44.71
N GLY A 600 13.23 7.70 44.24
CA GLY A 600 14.17 8.71 43.74
C GLY A 600 14.59 8.53 42.27
N LEU A 601 14.06 7.54 41.56
CA LEU A 601 14.38 7.31 40.14
C LEU A 601 13.24 7.75 39.22
N PHE A 602 13.60 8.22 38.02
CA PHE A 602 12.62 8.37 36.95
C PHE A 602 12.07 7.00 36.54
N GLU A 603 10.81 6.95 36.09
CA GLU A 603 10.12 5.69 35.77
C GLU A 603 10.92 4.75 34.84
N HIS A 604 11.61 5.30 33.84
CA HIS A 604 12.40 4.53 32.88
C HIS A 604 13.71 3.97 33.45
N GLU A 605 14.16 4.44 34.61
CA GLU A 605 15.40 4.01 35.29
C GLU A 605 15.13 2.99 36.39
N LYS A 606 13.86 2.83 36.81
CA LYS A 606 13.47 1.86 37.83
C LYS A 606 13.73 0.43 37.36
N HIS A 607 14.22 -0.43 38.26
CA HIS A 607 14.65 -1.78 37.89
C HIS A 607 13.52 -2.61 37.29
N TYR A 608 12.27 -2.47 37.77
CA TYR A 608 11.13 -3.16 37.17
C TYR A 608 10.84 -2.70 35.73
N SER A 609 11.10 -1.43 35.39
CA SER A 609 10.97 -0.93 34.02
C SER A 609 12.06 -1.50 33.11
N LEU A 610 13.29 -1.62 33.62
CA LEU A 610 14.41 -2.30 32.92
C LEU A 610 14.10 -3.79 32.68
N VAL A 611 13.49 -4.45 33.66
CA VAL A 611 12.99 -5.83 33.56
C VAL A 611 11.91 -5.94 32.49
N GLY A 612 10.90 -5.07 32.54
CA GLY A 612 9.82 -5.05 31.55
C GLY A 612 10.32 -4.83 30.11
N ASN A 613 11.29 -3.93 29.93
CA ASN A 613 11.93 -3.71 28.62
C ASN A 613 12.66 -4.97 28.13
N SER A 614 13.37 -5.69 29.01
CA SER A 614 14.02 -6.95 28.68
C SER A 614 13.01 -8.04 28.31
N VAL A 615 11.90 -8.18 29.05
CA VAL A 615 10.81 -9.11 28.72
C VAL A 615 10.25 -8.83 27.33
N LYS A 616 9.91 -7.57 27.03
CA LYS A 616 9.46 -7.17 25.69
C LYS A 616 10.47 -7.58 24.63
N ALA A 617 11.75 -7.26 24.81
CA ALA A 617 12.78 -7.55 23.83
C ALA A 617 12.97 -9.07 23.59
N ARG A 618 12.99 -9.88 24.65
CA ARG A 618 13.16 -11.35 24.56
C ARG A 618 11.98 -12.06 23.89
N ASN A 619 10.78 -11.48 23.97
CA ASN A 619 9.54 -12.08 23.50
C ASN A 619 8.96 -11.36 22.27
N GLY A 620 9.82 -10.90 21.34
CA GLY A 620 9.37 -10.34 20.06
C GLY A 620 8.51 -9.08 20.20
N ASN A 621 8.82 -8.25 21.19
CA ASN A 621 8.07 -7.07 21.60
C ASN A 621 6.64 -7.40 22.04
N ILE A 622 6.46 -8.48 22.81
CA ILE A 622 5.15 -8.91 23.36
C ILE A 622 4.40 -7.75 24.04
N GLY A 623 3.06 -7.82 24.01
CA GLY A 623 2.21 -6.88 24.74
C GLY A 623 2.50 -6.99 26.23
N PHE A 624 3.12 -5.96 26.80
CA PHE A 624 3.58 -5.97 28.19
C PHE A 624 2.75 -5.02 29.03
N TYR A 625 2.19 -5.55 30.10
CA TYR A 625 1.29 -4.87 31.02
C TYR A 625 1.88 -4.91 32.42
N ASN A 626 2.00 -3.76 33.06
CA ASN A 626 2.60 -3.65 34.38
C ASN A 626 1.66 -2.93 35.34
N GLN A 627 1.46 -3.49 36.53
CA GLN A 627 0.80 -2.80 37.63
C GLN A 627 1.78 -2.66 38.80
N VAL A 628 2.15 -1.42 39.12
CA VAL A 628 3.05 -1.11 40.24
C VAL A 628 2.20 -0.72 41.44
N LEU A 629 2.21 -1.55 42.47
CA LEU A 629 1.52 -1.33 43.73
C LEU A 629 2.50 -1.11 44.89
N ALA A 630 3.78 -1.45 44.70
CA ALA A 630 4.86 -1.10 45.62
C ALA A 630 4.93 0.41 45.85
N HIS A 631 5.28 0.82 47.06
CA HIS A 631 5.52 2.23 47.38
C HIS A 631 6.44 2.40 48.57
N SER A 632 6.95 3.62 48.73
CA SER A 632 7.83 3.97 49.83
C SER A 632 7.20 3.75 51.20
N GLY A 633 7.97 3.18 52.12
CA GLY A 633 7.58 3.03 53.52
C GLY A 633 6.65 1.85 53.83
N ALA A 634 6.18 1.11 52.82
CA ALA A 634 5.28 -0.03 53.02
C ALA A 634 5.90 -1.08 53.96
N THR A 635 5.11 -1.52 54.95
CA THR A 635 5.44 -2.65 55.83
C THR A 635 4.79 -3.92 55.30
N ILE A 636 5.23 -5.10 55.76
CA ILE A 636 4.56 -6.36 55.40
C ILE A 636 3.10 -6.35 55.86
N GLY A 637 2.85 -5.86 57.09
CA GLY A 637 1.51 -5.67 57.62
C GLY A 637 0.88 -6.90 58.26
N VAL A 638 1.68 -7.83 58.79
CA VAL A 638 1.16 -8.97 59.56
C VAL A 638 0.41 -8.45 60.78
N ASP A 639 -0.83 -8.91 60.95
CA ASP A 639 -1.77 -8.48 62.00
C ASP A 639 -2.14 -6.97 62.00
N ASP A 640 -1.83 -6.25 60.90
CA ASP A 640 -2.23 -4.85 60.73
C ASP A 640 -3.49 -4.73 59.87
N TYR A 641 -4.58 -4.30 60.50
CA TYR A 641 -5.90 -4.13 59.87
C TYR A 641 -6.19 -2.67 59.50
N THR A 642 -5.23 -1.77 59.68
CA THR A 642 -5.40 -0.35 59.38
C THR A 642 -5.45 -0.14 57.87
N ASN A 643 -6.50 0.50 57.39
CA ASN A 643 -6.66 0.81 55.96
C ASN A 643 -6.69 2.32 55.77
N THR A 644 -5.68 2.86 55.09
CA THR A 644 -5.66 4.26 54.68
C THR A 644 -5.50 4.36 53.16
N PRO A 645 -6.03 5.42 52.53
CA PRO A 645 -5.93 5.56 51.08
C PRO A 645 -4.47 5.60 50.60
N ALA A 646 -4.21 4.97 49.45
CA ALA A 646 -2.93 5.08 48.79
C ALA A 646 -2.60 6.55 48.47
N VAL A 647 -1.36 6.92 48.77
CA VAL A 647 -0.75 8.20 48.38
C VAL A 647 0.22 7.96 47.22
N ASP A 648 0.84 9.02 46.75
CA ASP A 648 1.89 8.94 45.72
C ASP A 648 3.05 8.04 46.19
N GLY A 649 3.56 7.18 45.30
CA GLY A 649 4.48 6.10 45.67
C GLY A 649 5.81 6.56 46.24
N GLU A 650 6.21 7.82 46.01
CA GLU A 650 7.43 8.42 46.57
C GLU A 650 7.28 8.86 48.04
N VAL A 651 6.07 8.84 48.61
CA VAL A 651 5.80 9.29 49.98
C VAL A 651 5.98 8.11 50.95
N PRO A 652 6.91 8.19 51.94
CA PRO A 652 7.19 7.09 52.85
C PRO A 652 6.10 6.94 53.92
N VAL A 653 5.10 6.09 53.63
CA VAL A 653 4.02 5.74 54.56
C VAL A 653 3.86 4.22 54.62
N SER A 654 3.38 3.70 55.75
CA SER A 654 3.21 2.25 55.94
C SER A 654 2.09 1.62 55.13
N TYR A 655 1.16 2.42 54.62
CA TYR A 655 -0.07 1.94 54.01
C TYR A 655 -0.21 2.41 52.56
N PRO A 656 -0.75 1.57 51.67
CA PRO A 656 -1.15 0.18 51.89
C PRO A 656 0.01 -0.76 52.26
N THR A 657 -0.18 -1.66 53.22
CA THR A 657 0.84 -2.68 53.52
C THR A 657 1.03 -3.62 52.32
N ILE A 658 2.13 -4.36 52.24
CA ILE A 658 2.40 -5.23 51.08
C ILE A 658 1.33 -6.34 50.97
N LEU A 659 0.81 -6.82 52.10
CA LEU A 659 -0.36 -7.71 52.11
C LEU A 659 -1.62 -7.05 51.51
N GLN A 660 -1.85 -5.77 51.78
CA GLN A 660 -2.96 -5.00 51.20
C GLN A 660 -2.74 -4.69 49.72
N GLN A 661 -1.49 -4.48 49.28
CA GLN A 661 -1.17 -4.32 47.85
C GLN A 661 -1.62 -5.53 47.04
N CYS A 662 -1.53 -6.75 47.58
CA CYS A 662 -2.06 -7.95 46.91
C CYS A 662 -3.57 -7.86 46.65
N ASP A 663 -4.32 -7.21 47.54
CA ASP A 663 -5.78 -7.04 47.44
C ASP A 663 -6.19 -5.86 46.55
N LEU A 664 -5.25 -4.95 46.25
CA LEU A 664 -5.45 -3.79 45.37
C LEU A 664 -5.18 -4.09 43.89
N PHE A 665 -4.72 -5.29 43.56
CA PHE A 665 -4.54 -5.72 42.18
C PHE A 665 -5.86 -5.67 41.40
N VAL A 666 -5.82 -5.16 40.17
CA VAL A 666 -6.99 -5.04 39.29
C VAL A 666 -6.76 -5.88 38.05
N GLY A 667 -7.54 -6.94 37.89
CA GLY A 667 -7.47 -7.86 36.76
C GLY A 667 -7.77 -9.29 37.18
N ASP A 668 -7.49 -10.24 36.30
CA ASP A 668 -7.52 -11.66 36.60
C ASP A 668 -6.14 -12.09 37.17
N PRO A 669 -6.04 -12.45 38.47
CA PRO A 669 -4.76 -12.84 39.07
C PRO A 669 -4.14 -14.10 38.47
N THR A 670 -4.94 -14.93 37.78
CA THR A 670 -4.44 -16.14 37.10
C THR A 670 -3.67 -15.82 35.83
N GLN A 671 -3.79 -14.59 35.31
CA GLN A 671 -3.11 -14.09 34.11
C GLN A 671 -1.81 -13.34 34.44
N VAL A 672 -1.37 -13.30 35.70
CA VAL A 672 -0.11 -12.67 36.09
C VAL A 672 1.04 -13.64 35.86
N ASP A 673 2.03 -13.25 35.06
CA ASP A 673 3.19 -14.08 34.69
C ASP A 673 4.35 -13.90 35.67
N LEU A 674 4.58 -12.65 36.10
CA LEU A 674 5.73 -12.28 36.91
C LEU A 674 5.36 -11.30 38.02
N ILE A 675 5.90 -11.55 39.21
CA ILE A 675 5.84 -10.62 40.33
C ILE A 675 7.26 -10.28 40.76
N ILE A 676 7.58 -8.99 40.85
CA ILE A 676 8.76 -8.50 41.56
C ILE A 676 8.32 -8.12 42.97
N LEU A 677 9.01 -8.64 43.98
CA LEU A 677 8.62 -8.52 45.39
C LEU A 677 9.83 -8.19 46.27
N ASP A 678 9.65 -7.30 47.23
CA ASP A 678 10.42 -7.23 48.46
C ASP A 678 9.50 -7.00 49.66
N GLY A 679 10.08 -6.77 50.83
CA GLY A 679 9.36 -6.45 52.07
C GLY A 679 10.18 -6.73 53.32
N GLY A 680 9.83 -6.06 54.42
CA GLY A 680 10.42 -6.28 55.74
C GLY A 680 11.40 -5.20 56.23
N ILE A 681 12.00 -4.38 55.35
CA ILE A 681 12.98 -3.37 55.83
C ILE A 681 12.31 -2.27 56.66
N ASN A 682 11.09 -1.87 56.29
CA ASN A 682 10.31 -0.89 57.05
C ASN A 682 9.76 -1.46 58.36
N ASP A 683 9.56 -2.78 58.43
CA ASP A 683 9.20 -3.51 59.66
C ASP A 683 10.40 -3.64 60.62
N VAL A 684 11.62 -3.80 60.10
CA VAL A 684 12.87 -3.72 60.88
C VAL A 684 13.15 -2.27 61.31
N ASN A 685 12.75 -1.30 60.48
CA ASN A 685 12.96 0.14 60.65
C ASN A 685 14.43 0.57 60.56
N LEU A 686 14.80 1.30 59.50
CA LEU A 686 16.17 1.77 59.29
C LEU A 686 16.74 2.59 60.45
N ARG A 687 15.88 3.27 61.23
CA ARG A 687 16.30 4.04 62.42
C ARG A 687 16.73 3.14 63.58
N VAL A 688 16.27 1.88 63.61
CA VAL A 688 16.77 0.88 64.55
C VAL A 688 18.13 0.39 64.10
N VAL A 689 18.30 0.11 62.80
CA VAL A 689 19.56 -0.39 62.23
C VAL A 689 20.69 0.62 62.42
N LEU A 690 20.46 1.88 62.04
CA LEU A 690 21.47 2.93 61.98
C LEU A 690 21.68 3.69 63.31
N ASN A 691 20.92 3.39 64.36
CA ASN A 691 21.09 4.02 65.67
C ASN A 691 22.07 3.22 66.54
N PRO A 692 23.29 3.72 66.81
CA PRO A 692 24.30 2.99 67.58
C PRO A 692 23.96 2.85 69.08
N PHE A 693 22.92 3.57 69.56
CA PHE A 693 22.46 3.51 70.94
C PHE A 693 21.28 2.54 71.14
N ASN A 694 20.72 2.01 70.06
CA ASN A 694 19.61 1.07 70.11
C ASN A 694 20.12 -0.30 70.63
N GLN A 695 19.41 -0.87 71.61
CA GLN A 695 19.74 -2.14 72.27
C GLN A 695 18.87 -3.32 71.81
N ASP A 696 18.04 -3.13 70.77
CA ASP A 696 17.18 -4.17 70.23
C ASP A 696 18.03 -5.30 69.63
N ASP A 697 17.57 -6.53 69.83
CA ASP A 697 18.16 -7.71 69.24
C ASP A 697 17.86 -7.74 67.74
N LEU A 698 18.78 -7.15 66.97
CA LEU A 698 18.66 -7.03 65.52
C LEU A 698 18.57 -8.40 64.83
N SER A 699 19.21 -9.46 65.36
CA SER A 699 19.09 -10.80 64.75
C SER A 699 17.70 -11.36 64.91
N LYS A 700 17.11 -11.21 66.10
CA LYS A 700 15.73 -11.65 66.34
C LYS A 700 14.75 -10.87 65.46
N LEU A 701 14.93 -9.55 65.35
CA LEU A 701 14.08 -8.70 64.53
C LEU A 701 14.21 -9.06 63.04
N ASN A 702 15.43 -9.16 62.52
CA ASN A 702 15.69 -9.57 61.13
C ASN A 702 15.08 -10.93 60.82
N LYS A 703 15.21 -11.91 61.72
CA LYS A 703 14.59 -13.22 61.56
C LYS A 703 13.06 -13.11 61.49
N THR A 704 12.43 -12.40 62.43
CA THR A 704 10.97 -12.26 62.44
C THR A 704 10.45 -11.60 61.16
N GLN A 705 11.10 -10.55 60.67
CA GLN A 705 10.60 -9.82 59.50
C GLN A 705 10.93 -10.51 58.16
N PHE A 706 12.20 -10.90 57.96
CA PHE A 706 12.68 -11.46 56.70
C PHE A 706 12.44 -12.97 56.54
N LEU A 707 12.16 -13.71 57.63
CA LEU A 707 11.76 -15.12 57.55
C LEU A 707 10.29 -15.31 57.90
N ASP A 708 9.90 -15.06 59.16
CA ASP A 708 8.59 -15.48 59.66
C ASP A 708 7.44 -14.72 58.97
N ASN A 709 7.52 -13.39 58.93
CA ASN A 709 6.51 -12.53 58.30
C ASN A 709 6.55 -12.59 56.77
N SER A 710 7.74 -12.73 56.19
CA SER A 710 7.91 -12.90 54.73
C SER A 710 7.23 -14.19 54.25
N LYS A 711 7.25 -15.29 55.01
CA LYS A 711 6.51 -16.51 54.68
C LYS A 711 4.99 -16.31 54.64
N ILE A 712 4.45 -15.47 55.53
CA ILE A 712 3.02 -15.11 55.53
C ILE A 712 2.68 -14.35 54.25
N LEU A 713 3.52 -13.36 53.90
CA LEU A 713 3.39 -12.61 52.65
C LEU A 713 3.49 -13.51 51.42
N PHE A 714 4.48 -14.40 51.36
CA PHE A 714 4.66 -15.30 50.22
C PHE A 714 3.49 -16.26 50.08
N SER A 715 2.91 -16.73 51.19
CA SER A 715 1.67 -17.53 51.17
C SER A 715 0.50 -16.75 50.60
N LYS A 716 0.34 -15.48 50.98
CA LYS A 716 -0.69 -14.59 50.41
C LYS A 716 -0.49 -14.39 48.90
N VAL A 717 0.72 -14.05 48.47
CA VAL A 717 1.06 -13.88 47.04
C VAL A 717 0.84 -15.18 46.27
N ALA A 718 1.30 -16.31 46.79
CA ALA A 718 1.12 -17.63 46.18
C ALA A 718 -0.35 -18.00 45.97
N THR A 719 -1.21 -17.59 46.91
CA THR A 719 -2.66 -17.86 46.88
C THR A 719 -3.37 -16.91 45.93
N THR A 720 -3.06 -15.62 45.97
CA THR A 720 -3.68 -14.61 45.11
C THR A 720 -3.26 -14.80 43.65
N PHE A 721 -1.98 -15.09 43.38
CA PHE A 721 -1.40 -15.19 42.04
C PHE A 721 -0.87 -16.62 41.82
N PRO A 722 -1.76 -17.59 41.50
CA PRO A 722 -1.40 -19.00 41.50
C PRO A 722 -0.41 -19.38 40.40
N ASN A 723 -0.41 -18.66 39.27
CA ASN A 723 0.41 -18.98 38.09
C ASN A 723 1.70 -18.14 38.01
N ALA A 724 1.82 -17.08 38.80
CA ALA A 724 2.94 -16.15 38.68
C ALA A 724 4.26 -16.78 39.17
N LYS A 725 5.32 -16.49 38.43
CA LYS A 725 6.70 -16.57 38.92
C LYS A 725 6.95 -15.37 39.84
N VAL A 726 7.50 -15.59 41.03
CA VAL A 726 7.74 -14.52 42.00
C VAL A 726 9.24 -14.38 42.22
N ILE A 727 9.76 -13.18 41.99
CA ILE A 727 11.16 -12.86 42.21
C ILE A 727 11.24 -11.94 43.42
N VAL A 728 11.75 -12.50 44.51
CA VAL A 728 12.01 -11.82 45.77
C VAL A 728 13.38 -11.17 45.71
N THR A 729 13.46 -9.87 45.92
CA THR A 729 14.74 -9.16 45.89
C THR A 729 15.28 -8.93 47.30
N GLY A 730 16.62 -8.95 47.43
CA GLY A 730 17.32 -8.77 48.70
C GLY A 730 17.62 -7.32 49.04
N TYR A 731 18.08 -7.08 50.28
CA TYR A 731 18.59 -5.78 50.74
C TYR A 731 20.11 -5.78 50.83
N TYR A 732 20.65 -4.57 51.01
CA TYR A 732 22.08 -4.25 50.97
C TYR A 732 22.48 -3.44 52.21
N PRO A 733 23.79 -3.32 52.51
CA PRO A 733 24.24 -2.51 53.64
C PRO A 733 24.02 -1.02 53.32
N PRO A 734 23.20 -0.26 54.10
CA PRO A 734 22.91 1.14 53.80
C PRO A 734 24.16 2.03 53.83
N VAL A 735 25.05 1.77 54.79
CA VAL A 735 26.39 2.38 54.94
C VAL A 735 27.40 1.29 55.33
N SER A 736 28.68 1.55 55.11
CA SER A 736 29.77 0.59 55.39
C SER A 736 31.03 1.29 55.90
N GLU A 737 32.05 0.51 56.25
CA GLU A 737 33.37 1.05 56.59
C GLU A 737 34.05 1.86 55.47
N GLN A 738 33.52 1.81 54.24
CA GLN A 738 33.99 2.60 53.10
C GLN A 738 33.21 3.90 52.90
N SER A 739 32.14 4.14 53.67
CA SER A 739 31.34 5.36 53.61
C SER A 739 32.10 6.55 54.21
N ASP A 740 31.92 7.75 53.63
CA ASP A 740 32.46 8.99 54.18
C ASP A 740 31.85 9.30 55.55
N LEU A 741 32.69 9.31 56.59
CA LEU A 741 32.26 9.40 57.98
C LEU A 741 31.55 10.71 58.31
N SER A 742 31.99 11.83 57.73
CA SER A 742 31.36 13.14 57.95
C SER A 742 29.99 13.21 57.29
N ALA A 743 29.81 12.55 56.15
CA ALA A 743 28.51 12.46 55.49
C ALA A 743 27.56 11.46 56.16
N VAL A 744 28.05 10.43 56.85
CA VAL A 744 27.21 9.48 57.62
C VAL A 744 26.49 10.20 58.76
N GLU A 745 27.16 11.10 59.48
CA GLU A 745 26.53 11.89 60.55
C GLU A 745 25.38 12.76 59.99
N VAL A 746 25.59 13.39 58.83
CA VAL A 746 24.58 14.17 58.11
C VAL A 746 23.39 13.30 57.68
N LEU A 747 23.64 12.07 57.21
CA LEU A 747 22.62 11.10 56.86
C LEU A 747 21.75 10.72 58.07
N LEU A 748 22.35 10.46 59.24
CA LEU A 748 21.59 10.12 60.45
C LEU A 748 20.67 11.26 60.89
N VAL A 749 21.18 12.50 60.86
CA VAL A 749 20.39 13.70 61.17
C VAL A 749 19.21 13.83 60.20
N ALA A 750 19.45 13.60 58.90
CA ALA A 750 18.41 13.68 57.87
C ALA A 750 17.34 12.58 58.00
N LEU A 751 17.70 11.42 58.56
CA LEU A 751 16.76 10.33 58.89
C LEU A 751 15.99 10.55 60.20
N GLY A 752 16.27 11.65 60.93
CA GLY A 752 15.65 11.99 62.21
C GLY A 752 16.20 11.22 63.40
N ILE A 753 17.39 10.63 63.29
CA ILE A 753 18.06 9.91 64.37
C ILE A 753 18.84 10.94 65.20
N VAL A 754 18.17 11.57 66.17
CA VAL A 754 18.78 12.55 67.08
C VAL A 754 19.27 11.84 68.33
N THR A 755 20.57 11.92 68.61
CA THR A 755 21.17 11.31 69.80
C THR A 755 21.50 12.42 70.80
N GLN A 756 20.72 12.47 71.88
CA GLN A 756 20.85 13.29 73.11
C GLN A 756 21.59 14.64 73.04
N GLY A 757 20.83 15.74 73.07
CA GLY A 757 21.22 16.98 73.77
C GLY A 757 21.40 18.25 72.92
N VAL A 758 20.31 18.86 72.44
CA VAL A 758 19.98 20.32 72.45
C VAL A 758 18.82 20.57 71.46
N PRO A 759 17.70 21.18 71.89
CA PRO A 759 16.70 21.70 70.96
C PRO A 759 17.28 22.89 70.19
N GLY A 760 17.44 22.75 68.87
CA GLY A 760 17.64 23.89 67.97
C GLY A 760 19.06 24.19 67.45
N GLY A 761 20.02 23.26 67.53
CA GLY A 761 21.35 23.45 66.94
C GLY A 761 22.02 22.16 66.48
N VAL A 762 22.56 22.16 65.25
CA VAL A 762 23.40 21.08 64.72
C VAL A 762 24.78 21.21 65.37
N THR A 763 25.21 20.23 66.17
CA THR A 763 26.62 20.11 66.57
C THR A 763 27.20 18.91 65.83
N ALA A 764 28.14 19.15 64.92
CA ALA A 764 28.94 18.09 64.31
C ALA A 764 29.85 17.45 65.38
N GLY A 765 30.03 16.13 65.32
CA GLY A 765 30.91 15.38 66.23
C GLY A 765 30.20 14.65 67.39
N PHE A 766 28.91 14.31 67.28
CA PHE A 766 28.23 13.53 68.34
C PHE A 766 28.52 12.02 68.26
N LEU A 767 28.98 11.54 67.10
CA LEU A 767 29.41 10.15 66.91
C LEU A 767 30.90 9.98 67.25
N THR A 768 31.23 8.88 67.93
CA THR A 768 32.62 8.43 68.11
C THR A 768 32.97 7.40 67.03
N GLU A 769 34.26 7.13 66.81
CA GLU A 769 34.69 6.01 65.94
C GLU A 769 34.05 4.68 66.35
N HIS A 770 33.84 4.47 67.66
CA HIS A 770 33.15 3.29 68.17
C HIS A 770 31.68 3.24 67.74
N HIS A 771 30.96 4.37 67.78
CA HIS A 771 29.58 4.45 67.31
C HIS A 771 29.46 4.16 65.81
N LEU A 772 30.37 4.70 64.99
CA LEU A 772 30.41 4.43 63.55
C LEU A 772 30.67 2.95 63.25
N LYS A 773 31.57 2.31 64.01
CA LYS A 773 31.80 0.86 63.91
C LYS A 773 30.53 0.05 64.19
N ILE A 774 29.75 0.41 65.22
CA ILE A 774 28.46 -0.24 65.52
C ILE A 774 27.48 -0.09 64.34
N ILE A 775 27.41 1.09 63.73
CA ILE A 775 26.51 1.34 62.59
C ILE A 775 26.90 0.48 61.39
N HIS A 776 28.20 0.37 61.07
CA HIS A 776 28.68 -0.47 59.97
C HIS A 776 28.41 -1.95 60.23
N GLU A 777 28.70 -2.44 61.45
CA GLU A 777 28.43 -3.83 61.83
C GLU A 777 26.95 -4.16 61.76
N ARG A 778 26.06 -3.26 62.20
CA ARG A 778 24.61 -3.43 62.11
C ARG A 778 24.09 -3.37 60.66
N SER A 779 24.69 -2.52 59.83
CA SER A 779 24.34 -2.40 58.40
C SER A 779 24.74 -3.65 57.61
N LEU A 780 25.95 -4.17 57.84
CA LEU A 780 26.42 -5.42 57.25
C LEU A 780 25.58 -6.61 57.76
N LYS A 781 25.24 -6.61 59.06
CA LYS A 781 24.40 -7.63 59.66
C LYS A 781 23.00 -7.66 59.04
N LEU A 782 22.37 -6.49 58.86
CA LEU A 782 21.11 -6.36 58.14
C LEU A 782 21.18 -7.04 56.77
N ALA A 783 22.15 -6.66 55.93
CA ALA A 783 22.28 -7.19 54.58
C ALA A 783 22.52 -8.71 54.55
N THR A 784 23.40 -9.19 55.43
CA THR A 784 23.75 -10.61 55.51
C THR A 784 22.58 -11.46 55.99
N GLU A 785 21.91 -11.03 57.06
CA GLU A 785 20.78 -11.76 57.63
C GLU A 785 19.53 -11.65 56.78
N SER A 786 19.23 -10.49 56.16
CA SER A 786 18.11 -10.37 55.23
C SER A 786 18.29 -11.31 54.03
N LYS A 787 19.50 -11.39 53.47
CA LYS A 787 19.82 -12.33 52.39
C LYS A 787 19.59 -13.78 52.81
N LEU A 788 20.13 -14.17 53.96
CA LEU A 788 19.99 -15.53 54.49
C LEU A 788 18.51 -15.90 54.73
N PHE A 789 17.78 -15.01 55.40
CA PHE A 789 16.41 -15.29 55.83
C PHE A 789 15.40 -15.20 54.69
N LEU A 790 15.56 -14.28 53.73
CA LEU A 790 14.71 -14.22 52.54
C LEU A 790 14.93 -15.43 51.62
N GLN A 791 16.19 -15.86 51.43
CA GLN A 791 16.48 -17.11 50.71
C GLN A 791 15.82 -18.31 51.42
N GLN A 792 15.96 -18.41 52.74
CA GLN A 792 15.31 -19.46 53.51
C GLN A 792 13.78 -19.40 53.40
N ALA A 793 13.18 -18.21 53.44
CA ALA A 793 11.74 -18.03 53.26
C ALA A 793 11.28 -18.51 51.87
N VAL A 794 12.03 -18.17 50.82
CA VAL A 794 11.79 -18.65 49.44
C VAL A 794 11.85 -20.18 49.37
N ASP A 795 12.89 -20.78 49.94
CA ASP A 795 13.10 -22.24 49.93
C ASP A 795 11.97 -22.96 50.69
N GLU A 796 11.63 -22.47 51.88
CA GLU A 796 10.56 -23.04 52.71
C GLU A 796 9.18 -22.85 52.08
N THR A 797 8.90 -21.71 51.44
CA THR A 797 7.64 -21.51 50.70
C THR A 797 7.56 -22.48 49.52
N ASN A 798 8.59 -22.58 48.69
CA ASN A 798 8.59 -23.50 47.55
C ASN A 798 8.39 -24.97 47.97
N ALA A 799 8.95 -25.38 49.12
CA ALA A 799 8.75 -26.73 49.67
C ALA A 799 7.28 -27.04 50.01
N THR A 800 6.43 -26.03 50.19
CA THR A 800 5.00 -26.17 50.46
C THR A 800 4.10 -26.08 49.22
N LEU A 801 4.64 -25.61 48.08
CA LEU A 801 3.86 -25.42 46.85
C LEU A 801 3.72 -26.72 46.05
N THR A 802 2.54 -26.91 45.45
CA THR A 802 2.31 -27.97 44.47
C THR A 802 2.62 -27.43 43.07
N GLY A 803 3.29 -28.22 42.22
CA GLY A 803 3.60 -27.84 40.83
C GLY A 803 5.01 -27.30 40.57
N GLY A 804 5.91 -27.31 41.57
CA GLY A 804 7.32 -26.94 41.43
C GLY A 804 7.66 -25.56 42.01
N ASN A 805 8.94 -25.17 41.91
CA ASN A 805 9.42 -23.90 42.46
C ASN A 805 8.87 -22.71 41.66
N ARG A 806 8.22 -21.76 42.35
CA ARG A 806 7.70 -20.51 41.77
C ARG A 806 8.34 -19.26 42.34
N PHE A 807 8.88 -19.34 43.55
CA PHE A 807 9.57 -18.23 44.22
C PHE A 807 11.08 -18.35 43.97
N PHE A 808 11.72 -17.23 43.67
CA PHE A 808 13.15 -17.16 43.41
C PHE A 808 13.72 -15.96 44.14
N PHE A 809 14.90 -16.13 44.75
CA PHE A 809 15.59 -15.02 45.39
C PHE A 809 16.64 -14.43 44.44
N ALA A 810 16.53 -13.13 44.20
CA ALA A 810 17.45 -12.35 43.39
C ALA A 810 18.25 -11.39 44.29
N ASP A 811 19.52 -11.74 44.53
CA ASP A 811 20.44 -10.87 45.27
C ASP A 811 21.04 -9.82 44.32
N PRO A 812 20.83 -8.52 44.55
CA PRO A 812 21.44 -7.47 43.75
C PRO A 812 22.98 -7.43 43.90
N ASN A 813 23.56 -8.17 44.85
CA ASN A 813 25.00 -8.24 45.14
C ASN A 813 25.63 -6.85 45.37
N ILE A 814 24.88 -5.92 45.95
CA ILE A 814 25.40 -4.60 46.36
C ILE A 814 26.20 -4.78 47.64
N GLY A 815 27.52 -4.86 47.49
CA GLY A 815 28.48 -5.02 48.58
C GLY A 815 28.80 -3.73 49.34
N VAL A 816 29.67 -3.84 50.33
CA VAL A 816 30.11 -2.73 51.19
C VAL A 816 30.79 -1.59 50.42
N GLU A 817 31.43 -1.90 49.30
CA GLU A 817 32.07 -0.94 48.40
C GLU A 817 31.05 -0.04 47.66
N HIS A 818 29.80 -0.48 47.55
CA HIS A 818 28.74 0.18 46.82
C HIS A 818 27.62 0.77 47.71
N SER A 819 27.81 0.74 49.03
CA SER A 819 26.93 1.42 50.00
C SER A 819 26.82 2.93 49.75
N ALA A 820 25.90 3.60 50.45
CA ALA A 820 25.77 5.05 50.33
C ALA A 820 27.06 5.73 50.83
N LEU A 821 27.38 6.88 50.23
CA LEU A 821 28.52 7.73 50.64
C LEU A 821 29.91 7.08 50.46
N THR A 822 30.02 5.98 49.71
CA THR A 822 31.31 5.44 49.27
C THR A 822 31.83 6.17 48.03
N LYS A 823 32.99 5.76 47.49
CA LYS A 823 33.56 6.33 46.27
C LYS A 823 32.84 5.92 44.98
N ASP A 824 32.15 4.77 44.99
CA ASP A 824 31.37 4.27 43.86
C ASP A 824 30.00 3.77 44.34
N PRO A 825 29.12 4.67 44.81
CA PRO A 825 27.89 4.28 45.47
C PRO A 825 26.85 3.80 44.46
N TYR A 826 26.19 2.69 44.76
CA TYR A 826 25.00 2.22 44.03
C TYR A 826 23.71 2.71 44.71
N LEU A 827 23.85 3.37 45.85
CA LEU A 827 22.77 3.98 46.61
C LEU A 827 22.85 5.50 46.52
N PHE A 828 21.70 6.18 46.58
CA PHE A 828 21.67 7.62 46.80
C PHE A 828 22.19 7.91 48.21
N GLY A 829 23.13 8.85 48.33
CA GLY A 829 23.55 9.41 49.59
C GLY A 829 22.78 10.68 49.94
N ILE A 830 23.44 11.56 50.67
CA ILE A 830 23.01 12.92 50.96
C ILE A 830 24.17 13.87 50.74
N ASN A 831 23.90 15.09 50.30
CA ASN A 831 24.91 16.14 50.25
C ASN A 831 25.15 16.71 51.66
N LEU A 832 26.33 17.30 51.88
CA LEU A 832 26.69 17.89 53.18
C LEU A 832 25.80 19.07 53.59
N ASP A 833 25.10 19.70 52.64
CA ASP A 833 24.09 20.74 52.88
C ASP A 833 22.68 20.17 53.18
N MET A 834 22.59 18.86 53.38
CA MET A 834 21.36 18.10 53.58
C MET A 834 20.39 18.08 52.39
N SER A 835 20.83 18.45 51.18
CA SER A 835 20.02 18.22 49.98
C SER A 835 20.06 16.73 49.59
N PRO A 836 18.97 16.16 49.07
CA PRO A 836 19.01 14.82 48.49
C PRO A 836 19.84 14.82 47.20
N GLN A 837 20.32 13.65 46.81
CA GLN A 837 21.11 13.44 45.58
C GLN A 837 20.26 13.02 44.37
N ASP A 838 18.97 12.76 44.57
CA ASP A 838 18.08 12.33 43.49
C ASP A 838 17.55 13.50 42.66
N PHE A 839 17.17 13.20 41.41
CA PHE A 839 16.73 14.19 40.44
C PHE A 839 15.23 14.50 40.50
N ILE A 840 14.45 13.76 41.29
CA ILE A 840 12.98 13.92 41.39
C ILE A 840 12.54 14.54 42.72
N ALA A 841 13.49 15.10 43.49
CA ALA A 841 13.23 15.63 44.81
C ALA A 841 12.21 16.77 44.81
N ALA A 842 12.14 17.54 43.71
CA ALA A 842 11.18 18.62 43.54
C ALA A 842 9.74 18.08 43.36
N GLU A 843 9.57 17.05 42.51
CA GLU A 843 8.30 16.36 42.32
C GLU A 843 7.85 15.67 43.61
N ARG A 844 8.77 14.97 44.30
CA ARG A 844 8.48 14.34 45.58
C ARG A 844 8.05 15.34 46.64
N LEU A 845 8.64 16.53 46.70
CA LEU A 845 8.23 17.59 47.64
C LEU A 845 6.75 17.96 47.48
N ILE A 846 6.25 17.99 46.24
CA ILE A 846 4.83 18.23 45.94
C ILE A 846 3.99 17.06 46.49
N SER A 847 4.41 15.82 46.23
CA SER A 847 3.77 14.62 46.75
C SER A 847 3.70 14.61 48.28
N CYS A 848 4.80 14.91 48.97
CA CYS A 848 4.86 15.02 50.43
C CYS A 848 3.89 16.06 50.99
N THR A 849 3.83 17.22 50.33
CA THR A 849 2.94 18.32 50.74
C THR A 849 1.48 17.92 50.56
N LYS A 850 1.15 17.29 49.42
CA LYS A 850 -0.20 16.82 49.10
C LYS A 850 -0.67 15.70 50.03
N ALA A 851 0.25 14.82 50.44
CA ALA A 851 -0.01 13.77 51.43
C ALA A 851 -0.18 14.32 52.86
N GLY A 852 0.10 15.61 53.08
CA GLY A 852 -0.09 16.27 54.37
C GLY A 852 0.99 15.95 55.41
N CYS A 853 2.19 15.53 54.98
CA CYS A 853 3.32 15.28 55.86
C CYS A 853 3.69 16.55 56.66
N LYS A 854 4.03 16.41 57.95
CA LYS A 854 4.38 17.53 58.84
C LYS A 854 5.60 17.18 59.70
N GLY A 855 6.26 18.21 60.25
CA GLY A 855 7.34 18.03 61.20
C GLY A 855 8.48 17.16 60.64
N ILE A 856 8.93 16.18 61.43
CA ILE A 856 10.03 15.29 61.04
C ILE A 856 9.68 14.44 59.81
N ASP A 857 8.42 14.00 59.67
CA ASP A 857 8.00 13.15 58.56
C ASP A 857 8.06 13.90 57.22
N PHE A 858 7.78 15.20 57.22
CA PHE A 858 7.98 16.05 56.03
C PHE A 858 9.46 16.18 55.65
N GLU A 859 10.33 16.34 56.66
CA GLU A 859 11.78 16.45 56.47
C GLU A 859 12.40 15.16 55.93
N ILE A 860 11.85 14.01 56.30
CA ILE A 860 12.26 12.70 55.77
C ILE A 860 11.70 12.50 54.37
N CYS A 861 10.41 12.77 54.17
CA CYS A 861 9.75 12.58 52.88
C CYS A 861 10.45 13.34 51.75
N LYS A 862 10.85 14.60 51.97
CA LYS A 862 11.56 15.38 50.93
C LYS A 862 12.94 14.82 50.57
N ARG A 863 13.51 13.94 51.40
CA ARG A 863 14.83 13.31 51.22
C ARG A 863 14.74 11.79 51.14
N ALA A 864 13.56 11.22 50.88
CA ALA A 864 13.30 9.80 51.05
C ALA A 864 14.19 8.88 50.20
N SER A 865 14.82 9.37 49.11
CA SER A 865 15.78 8.60 48.31
C SER A 865 17.05 8.20 49.04
N MET A 866 17.43 8.88 50.13
CA MET A 866 18.68 8.58 50.85
C MET A 866 18.72 7.11 51.28
N GLY A 867 19.79 6.41 50.92
CA GLY A 867 19.97 4.98 51.17
C GLY A 867 19.28 4.05 50.17
N HIS A 868 18.55 4.55 49.17
CA HIS A 868 17.86 3.73 48.15
C HIS A 868 18.71 3.56 46.90
N PRO A 869 18.43 2.57 46.02
CA PRO A 869 19.23 2.33 44.83
C PRO A 869 19.17 3.52 43.89
N ASN A 870 20.34 4.04 43.52
CA ASN A 870 20.46 4.98 42.41
C ASN A 870 20.42 4.22 41.07
N LYS A 871 20.67 4.91 39.95
CA LYS A 871 20.65 4.28 38.62
C LYS A 871 21.52 3.03 38.51
N LYS A 872 22.72 3.02 39.11
CA LYS A 872 23.60 1.83 39.11
C LYS A 872 23.03 0.71 39.96
N GLY A 873 22.48 1.03 41.13
CA GLY A 873 21.79 0.07 41.98
C GLY A 873 20.57 -0.55 41.29
N ALA A 874 19.74 0.24 40.61
CA ALA A 874 18.61 -0.27 39.84
C ALA A 874 19.03 -1.21 38.70
N ILE A 875 20.16 -0.94 38.03
CA ILE A 875 20.75 -1.86 37.07
C ILE A 875 21.18 -3.16 37.75
N ALA A 876 21.83 -3.09 38.91
CA ALA A 876 22.24 -4.30 39.66
C ALA A 876 21.04 -5.18 40.06
N TYR A 877 19.92 -4.57 40.49
CA TYR A 877 18.66 -5.29 40.72
C TYR A 877 18.12 -5.94 39.44
N ALA A 878 18.07 -5.20 38.32
CA ALA A 878 17.61 -5.75 37.04
C ALA A 878 18.50 -6.92 36.57
N ASP A 879 19.82 -6.78 36.69
CA ASP A 879 20.80 -7.81 36.32
C ASP A 879 20.66 -9.07 37.18
N ALA A 880 20.33 -8.92 38.47
CA ALA A 880 20.03 -10.05 39.35
C ALA A 880 18.72 -10.76 38.98
N ILE A 881 17.76 -10.04 38.39
CA ILE A 881 16.45 -10.57 37.97
C ILE A 881 16.54 -11.29 36.61
N TYR A 882 17.36 -10.79 35.69
CA TYR A 882 17.47 -11.30 34.31
C TYR A 882 17.69 -12.81 34.13
N PRO A 883 18.44 -13.53 34.99
CA PRO A 883 18.60 -14.99 34.91
C PRO A 883 17.31 -15.77 35.13
N PHE A 884 16.29 -15.16 35.74
CA PHE A 884 15.02 -15.81 36.04
C PHE A 884 13.92 -15.54 35.00
N LEU A 885 14.16 -14.66 34.03
CA LEU A 885 13.27 -14.38 32.88
C LEU A 885 13.50 -15.41 31.77
#